data_AF-A0AAZ3R9W9-F1
#
_entry.id   AF-A0AAZ3R9W9-F1
#
_cell.length_a   1.000
_cell.length_b   1.000
_cell.length_c   1.000
_cell.angle_alpha   90.00
_cell.angle_beta   90.00
_cell.angle_gamma   90.00
#
_symmetry.space_group_name_H-M   'P 1'
#
loop_
_entity.id
_entity.type
_entity.pdbx_description
1 polymer ?
#
loop_
_entity_poly.entity_id
_entity_poly.type
_entity_poly.pdbx_seq_one_letter_code
_entity_poly.pdbx_strand_id
1 'polypeptide(L)'
;MPEAVCDNSHSRQVKESTVQTEVLSSHPHHLPLGLLTLWFFVSPSLSLSLSLSLSLFLSLTVFFDDCAGNEGLAFEVSHPDFQVDEEMNLVARRDMMDSGTVMFIHGVNEQADDMAQVDIVGAPPRSPQTLRIQPYRSKRALFAPRMHVNENMEPPFPKVIGTVMSPGMENDHIFHMTGSGADQDPKGVFTINRVTGEVSVSQELDREAISSYTLEVSVTDLSGKLVEGPVALLVDVNDQNDNRPIFKETRYAGEVLEGSPTGTVVMTMTAEDADDPRLQNAVLRYNIVRQSPDKPSPNMFYINPESGNIVTVISPTLLDRETLPTTQYELEIVAQDMKGRDVGLTGTATATITITDKNDHAPEFTHSLFQANVDEGSTGVAVNLTVDDRDDPATGAWRAIYSIINGDPTQNFEIQTNPDNNEGMLSVVKPLDYESVVFHTLLIKVENEDPLVPDVGYGSSSTATVHITVLDVNEGPVFFPDPLQVTKMENIPLGSFVALLNATDPDVLQSQSIRFAVLRDPANWLSVNPVRGTVNTSANLDRESPYVHDNKYTAIFMATDNGSRPASGTGTLVIHLEDYNDNAPYVHPSVVRVCEDTKDSVVIVGGRDRDIHPNAGPFKIELGKQPGLEKTWKVSRVNNTHAQIMLLQSMKRANYQLPLVVTDSGLPPLSNSTEIKVQVCTCKKNRMDCSSAVYCYLYLLYALYAYACCDCHPLILATLAISHTAAGHQCTVVGQYNPGRERLATLLATAGDTGSCPVGSIPRRQAQWCTGHLLALSPCLQGCSNVS
;
A
#
# COMPACT_ATOMS: atom_id res chain seq x y z
N MET A 1 23.96 75.78 18.49
CA MET A 1 23.98 76.96 17.58
C MET A 1 23.63 78.18 18.43
N PRO A 2 24.08 79.41 18.10
CA PRO A 2 23.84 80.57 18.96
C PRO A 2 22.37 80.99 18.93
N GLU A 3 21.85 81.37 20.10
CA GLU A 3 20.45 81.75 20.32
C GLU A 3 20.16 83.17 19.84
N ALA A 4 18.98 83.38 19.24
CA ALA A 4 18.39 84.70 19.08
C ALA A 4 17.46 84.97 20.27
N VAL A 5 17.91 85.81 21.20
CA VAL A 5 17.11 86.23 22.37
C VAL A 5 16.04 87.23 21.93
N CYS A 6 14.78 86.98 22.28
CA CYS A 6 13.68 87.90 22.02
C CYS A 6 13.32 88.71 23.28
N ASP A 7 13.69 89.99 23.31
CA ASP A 7 13.43 90.91 24.41
C ASP A 7 11.95 91.33 24.43
N ASN A 8 11.22 90.93 25.48
CA ASN A 8 9.77 91.01 25.56
C ASN A 8 9.28 92.27 26.32
N SER A 9 9.94 93.41 26.09
CA SER A 9 9.83 94.62 26.93
C SER A 9 8.94 95.76 26.40
N HIS A 10 8.08 95.53 25.39
CA HIS A 10 7.17 96.57 24.87
C HIS A 10 5.69 96.16 24.62
N SER A 11 5.12 95.28 25.46
CA SER A 11 3.68 94.94 25.44
C SER A 11 2.75 96.03 26.04
N ARG A 12 2.90 97.31 25.63
CA ARG A 12 2.03 98.40 26.12
C ARG A 12 1.92 99.66 25.22
N GLN A 13 1.34 99.54 24.03
CA GLN A 13 0.39 100.55 23.52
C GLN A 13 -0.41 100.06 22.31
N VAL A 14 -1.74 100.14 22.41
CA VAL A 14 -2.61 100.10 21.23
C VAL A 14 -2.45 101.42 20.48
N LYS A 15 -1.91 101.38 19.27
CA LYS A 15 -1.99 102.49 18.30
C LYS A 15 -2.91 102.07 17.17
N GLU A 16 -4.07 102.72 17.08
CA GLU A 16 -4.86 102.72 15.85
C GLU A 16 -4.07 103.43 14.75
N SER A 17 -3.56 102.67 13.77
CA SER A 17 -2.90 103.22 12.59
C SER A 17 -3.96 103.73 11.60
N THR A 18 -3.99 105.05 11.42
CA THR A 18 -4.78 105.69 10.36
C THR A 18 -3.93 105.77 9.09
N VAL A 19 -4.35 105.12 8.00
CA VAL A 19 -3.59 105.08 6.74
C VAL A 19 -3.94 106.28 5.85
N GLN A 20 -2.91 107.01 5.41
CA GLN A 20 -3.01 108.02 4.34
C GLN A 20 -2.59 107.39 3.00
N THR A 21 -3.24 107.80 1.90
CA THR A 21 -2.94 107.34 0.54
C THR A 21 -2.21 108.41 -0.28
N GLU A 22 -1.08 108.05 -0.89
CA GLU A 22 -0.44 108.80 -1.97
C GLU A 22 -0.64 108.10 -3.32
N VAL A 23 -0.62 108.87 -4.41
CA VAL A 23 -0.88 108.39 -5.78
C VAL A 23 0.30 108.73 -6.68
N LEU A 24 0.86 107.75 -7.40
CA LEU A 24 1.90 107.93 -8.40
C LEU A 24 1.56 107.17 -9.70
N SER A 25 1.97 107.71 -10.85
CA SER A 25 1.53 107.27 -12.19
C SER A 25 2.56 107.49 -13.29
N SER A 26 2.80 106.49 -14.17
CA SER A 26 3.23 106.60 -15.60
C SER A 26 3.73 105.22 -16.12
N HIS A 27 3.05 104.58 -17.08
CA HIS A 27 3.27 104.55 -18.55
C HIS A 27 4.26 103.46 -19.09
N PRO A 28 3.88 102.65 -20.12
CA PRO A 28 4.69 101.52 -20.65
C PRO A 28 5.30 101.74 -22.07
N HIS A 29 6.34 100.96 -22.43
CA HIS A 29 6.88 100.89 -23.81
C HIS A 29 7.36 99.47 -24.26
N HIS A 30 6.61 98.91 -25.22
CA HIS A 30 6.92 97.99 -26.36
C HIS A 30 8.19 97.10 -26.53
N LEU A 31 7.89 95.82 -26.90
CA LEU A 31 8.47 94.94 -27.98
C LEU A 31 9.84 94.24 -27.79
N PRO A 32 10.17 93.13 -28.54
CA PRO A 32 9.34 92.21 -29.38
C PRO A 32 9.57 90.68 -29.14
N LEU A 33 8.84 89.82 -29.89
CA LEU A 33 8.84 88.34 -29.82
C LEU A 33 9.94 87.63 -30.66
N GLY A 34 10.19 86.34 -30.36
CA GLY A 34 10.80 85.34 -31.25
C GLY A 34 10.11 83.96 -31.14
N LEU A 35 9.91 83.25 -32.25
CA LEU A 35 9.09 82.03 -32.35
C LEU A 35 9.88 80.72 -32.15
N LEU A 36 9.24 79.66 -31.62
CA LEU A 36 9.00 78.43 -32.41
C LEU A 36 7.85 77.57 -31.87
N THR A 37 7.15 76.87 -32.77
CA THR A 37 5.92 76.08 -32.52
C THR A 37 6.18 74.57 -32.53
N LEU A 38 5.41 73.79 -31.74
CA LEU A 38 4.98 72.44 -32.14
C LEU A 38 3.53 72.17 -31.66
N TRP A 39 2.83 71.27 -32.34
CA TRP A 39 1.36 71.09 -32.27
C TRP A 39 0.90 70.02 -31.27
N PHE A 40 -0.33 70.15 -30.75
CA PHE A 40 -1.41 69.14 -30.91
C PHE A 40 -2.81 69.72 -30.63
N PHE A 41 -3.87 69.06 -31.13
CA PHE A 41 -5.27 69.51 -31.18
C PHE A 41 -6.04 69.38 -29.85
N VAL A 42 -6.91 70.37 -29.51
CA VAL A 42 -8.35 70.19 -29.15
C VAL A 42 -9.15 71.45 -29.59
N SER A 43 -10.43 71.25 -29.90
CA SER A 43 -11.43 72.19 -30.47
C SER A 43 -11.99 73.25 -29.46
N PRO A 44 -12.82 74.24 -29.89
CA PRO A 44 -12.83 75.58 -29.28
C PRO A 44 -14.03 75.94 -28.39
N SER A 45 -13.90 77.01 -27.58
CA SER A 45 -14.96 78.04 -27.39
C SER A 45 -14.48 79.27 -26.59
N LEU A 46 -15.21 80.39 -26.76
CA LEU A 46 -15.25 81.62 -25.93
C LEU A 46 -14.09 82.65 -25.99
N SER A 47 -14.23 83.56 -26.96
CA SER A 47 -14.17 85.03 -26.82
C SER A 47 -13.26 85.68 -25.76
N LEU A 48 -12.22 86.38 -26.22
CA LEU A 48 -11.64 87.52 -25.50
C LEU A 48 -12.64 88.69 -25.44
N SER A 49 -12.93 89.17 -24.23
CA SER A 49 -13.47 90.52 -24.00
C SER A 49 -12.43 91.35 -23.26
N LEU A 50 -11.79 92.29 -23.97
CA LEU A 50 -10.85 93.23 -23.35
C LEU A 50 -11.65 94.30 -22.58
N SER A 51 -11.65 94.22 -21.25
CA SER A 51 -12.12 95.30 -20.39
C SER A 51 -10.92 95.89 -19.64
N LEU A 52 -10.61 97.16 -19.90
CA LEU A 52 -9.72 97.92 -19.03
C LEU A 52 -10.51 98.33 -17.80
N SER A 53 -10.45 97.54 -16.74
CA SER A 53 -10.75 98.00 -15.38
C SER A 53 -9.48 98.59 -14.78
N LEU A 54 -9.54 99.87 -14.39
CA LEU A 54 -8.46 100.53 -13.67
C LEU A 54 -8.58 100.19 -12.17
N SER A 55 -8.15 98.99 -11.78
CA SER A 55 -8.24 98.53 -10.39
C SER A 55 -7.15 99.20 -9.53
N LEU A 56 -7.56 100.08 -8.62
CA LEU A 56 -6.71 100.49 -7.49
C LEU A 56 -6.68 99.31 -6.51
N PHE A 57 -5.58 98.56 -6.50
CA PHE A 57 -5.35 97.57 -5.44
C PHE A 57 -4.89 98.26 -4.16
N LEU A 58 -5.65 98.07 -3.07
CA LEU A 58 -5.11 98.24 -1.72
C LEU A 58 -4.21 97.03 -1.43
N SER A 59 -2.94 97.26 -1.12
CA SER A 59 -2.07 96.25 -0.52
C SER A 59 -2.12 96.36 1.00
N LEU A 60 -2.24 95.20 1.67
CA LEU A 60 -2.11 95.09 3.13
C LEU A 60 -0.95 94.13 3.42
N THR A 61 0.19 94.67 3.85
CA THR A 61 1.34 93.83 4.23
C THR A 61 1.01 93.02 5.48
N VAL A 62 1.13 91.71 5.39
CA VAL A 62 0.90 90.75 6.47
C VAL A 62 2.22 90.57 7.22
N PHE A 63 2.24 90.94 8.50
CA PHE A 63 3.42 90.81 9.35
C PHE A 63 3.09 90.05 10.63
N PHE A 64 3.68 88.87 10.79
CA PHE A 64 3.65 88.13 12.04
C PHE A 64 4.87 88.53 12.89
N ASP A 65 4.61 89.12 14.06
CA ASP A 65 5.63 89.62 14.98
C ASP A 65 5.82 88.63 16.14
N ASP A 66 6.62 87.59 15.90
CA ASP A 66 6.83 86.46 16.81
C ASP A 66 8.32 86.02 16.93
N CYS A 67 9.24 86.97 16.74
CA CYS A 67 10.70 86.83 16.90
C CYS A 67 11.45 86.14 15.75
N ALA A 68 10.83 85.23 14.99
CA ALA A 68 11.38 84.73 13.72
C ALA A 68 10.96 85.61 12.53
N GLY A 69 9.77 86.21 12.62
CA GLY A 69 9.19 86.99 11.54
C GLY A 69 8.72 86.10 10.39
N ASN A 70 8.46 86.70 9.24
CA ASN A 70 7.84 86.01 8.09
C ASN A 70 8.77 85.04 7.33
N GLU A 71 10.00 84.79 7.79
CA GLU A 71 11.03 84.10 7.00
C GLU A 71 10.76 82.58 6.90
N GLY A 72 10.53 82.10 5.67
CA GLY A 72 10.27 80.67 5.40
C GLY A 72 8.86 80.17 5.74
N LEU A 73 7.89 81.06 6.00
CA LEU A 73 6.48 80.69 6.16
C LEU A 73 5.78 80.47 4.81
N ALA A 74 4.98 79.41 4.70
CA ALA A 74 3.99 79.24 3.64
C ALA A 74 2.63 79.75 4.14
N PHE A 75 1.93 80.55 3.32
CA PHE A 75 0.65 81.17 3.71
C PHE A 75 -0.55 80.58 2.97
N GLU A 76 -1.48 80.03 3.73
CA GLU A 76 -2.80 79.63 3.26
C GLU A 76 -3.85 80.65 3.72
N VAL A 77 -4.78 81.03 2.84
CA VAL A 77 -5.87 81.95 3.16
C VAL A 77 -7.21 81.22 2.98
N SER A 78 -8.03 81.21 4.02
CA SER A 78 -9.28 80.43 4.04
C SER A 78 -10.36 80.95 3.09
N HIS A 79 -10.15 82.12 2.48
CA HIS A 79 -11.07 82.74 1.52
C HIS A 79 -10.46 82.67 0.11
N PRO A 80 -11.10 81.96 -0.85
CA PRO A 80 -10.48 81.58 -2.13
C PRO A 80 -10.12 82.76 -3.05
N ASP A 81 -10.76 83.91 -2.83
CA ASP A 81 -10.55 85.16 -3.56
C ASP A 81 -9.39 86.01 -3.02
N PHE A 82 -8.64 85.54 -2.01
CA PHE A 82 -7.45 86.22 -1.48
C PHE A 82 -6.23 85.30 -1.52
N GLN A 83 -5.04 85.91 -1.57
CA GLN A 83 -3.75 85.24 -1.38
C GLN A 83 -2.76 86.22 -0.76
N VAL A 84 -1.65 85.72 -0.22
CA VAL A 84 -0.47 86.54 0.08
C VAL A 84 0.46 86.48 -1.14
N ASP A 85 1.00 87.62 -1.58
CA ASP A 85 1.99 87.71 -2.66
C ASP A 85 3.44 87.54 -2.18
N GLU A 86 4.40 87.47 -3.11
CA GLU A 86 5.84 87.29 -2.80
C GLU A 86 6.41 88.48 -1.99
N GLU A 87 5.79 89.65 -2.12
CA GLU A 87 6.06 90.86 -1.33
C GLU A 87 5.31 90.93 0.00
N MET A 88 4.76 89.80 0.49
CA MET A 88 4.08 89.65 1.78
C MET A 88 2.76 90.42 1.94
N ASN A 89 2.09 90.79 0.84
CA ASN A 89 0.83 91.52 0.89
C ASN A 89 -0.37 90.62 0.65
N LEU A 90 -1.40 90.78 1.48
CA LEU A 90 -2.70 90.17 1.22
C LEU A 90 -3.37 90.92 0.07
N VAL A 91 -3.54 90.22 -1.05
CA VAL A 91 -4.12 90.76 -2.29
C VAL A 91 -5.40 90.01 -2.67
N ALA A 92 -6.41 90.78 -3.11
CA ALA A 92 -7.64 90.24 -3.66
C ALA A 92 -7.42 89.81 -5.12
N ARG A 93 -7.82 88.59 -5.46
CA ARG A 93 -7.75 88.04 -6.82
C ARG A 93 -8.77 88.63 -7.78
N ARG A 94 -9.82 89.30 -7.27
CA ARG A 94 -10.87 89.98 -8.05
C ARG A 94 -11.57 91.06 -7.23
N ASP A 95 -12.26 91.98 -7.90
CA ASP A 95 -13.09 93.00 -7.26
C ASP A 95 -14.21 92.36 -6.42
N MET A 96 -14.31 92.78 -5.15
CA MET A 96 -15.26 92.27 -4.16
C MET A 96 -16.35 93.32 -3.86
N MET A 97 -17.60 92.87 -3.69
CA MET A 97 -18.74 93.74 -3.36
C MET A 97 -19.41 93.42 -2.01
N ASP A 98 -19.09 92.29 -1.38
CA ASP A 98 -19.68 91.86 -0.12
C ASP A 98 -18.94 92.41 1.11
N SER A 99 -19.68 92.59 2.21
CA SER A 99 -19.19 93.05 3.50
C SER A 99 -19.69 92.17 4.63
N GLY A 100 -18.84 91.89 5.62
CA GLY A 100 -19.15 91.06 6.78
C GLY A 100 -18.52 89.65 6.77
N THR A 101 -17.69 89.32 5.79
CA THR A 101 -17.02 88.01 5.72
C THR A 101 -15.77 87.97 6.61
N VAL A 102 -15.67 86.92 7.43
CA VAL A 102 -14.49 86.58 8.22
C VAL A 102 -13.60 85.64 7.40
N MET A 103 -12.31 85.89 7.34
CA MET A 103 -11.31 84.99 6.76
C MET A 103 -10.14 84.75 7.71
N PHE A 104 -9.48 83.61 7.55
CA PHE A 104 -8.31 83.23 8.32
C PHE A 104 -7.08 83.19 7.40
N ILE A 105 -5.98 83.72 7.88
CA ILE A 105 -4.66 83.62 7.25
C ILE A 105 -3.83 82.71 8.14
N HIS A 106 -3.30 81.63 7.56
CA HIS A 106 -2.58 80.55 8.24
C HIS A 106 -1.15 80.50 7.69
N GLY A 107 -0.16 80.81 8.52
CA GLY A 107 1.26 80.69 8.19
C GLY A 107 1.85 79.43 8.80
N VAL A 108 2.49 78.57 7.99
CA VAL A 108 3.03 77.28 8.45
C VAL A 108 4.46 77.08 7.93
N ASN A 109 5.34 76.53 8.78
CA ASN A 109 6.60 75.89 8.38
C ASN A 109 6.97 74.76 9.39
N GLU A 110 8.17 74.20 9.31
CA GLU A 110 8.62 73.11 10.20
C GLU A 110 8.67 73.48 11.70
N GLN A 111 8.63 74.78 12.03
CA GLN A 111 8.82 75.32 13.38
C GLN A 111 7.71 76.31 13.81
N ALA A 112 6.85 76.77 12.89
CA ALA A 112 5.82 77.80 13.06
C ALA A 112 4.44 77.33 12.53
N ASP A 113 3.36 77.74 13.21
CA ASP A 113 1.97 77.44 12.86
C ASP A 113 1.10 78.52 13.51
N ASP A 114 0.72 79.53 12.72
CA ASP A 114 0.15 80.78 13.18
C ASP A 114 -1.10 81.17 12.39
N MET A 115 -2.15 81.57 13.10
CA MET A 115 -3.45 81.87 12.51
C MET A 115 -3.95 83.27 12.91
N ALA A 116 -4.23 84.10 11.92
CA ALA A 116 -4.81 85.43 12.09
C ALA A 116 -6.24 85.48 11.51
N GLN A 117 -7.22 85.93 12.31
CA GLN A 117 -8.56 86.24 11.82
C GLN A 117 -8.61 87.67 11.27
N VAL A 118 -9.23 87.84 10.10
CA VAL A 118 -9.42 89.13 9.43
C VAL A 118 -10.89 89.29 9.01
N ASP A 119 -11.53 90.35 9.51
CA ASP A 119 -12.92 90.68 9.18
C ASP A 119 -12.97 91.74 8.05
N ILE A 120 -13.73 91.47 6.98
CA ILE A 120 -13.86 92.36 5.82
C ILE A 120 -15.08 93.29 6.01
N VAL A 121 -14.84 94.57 6.31
CA VAL A 121 -15.92 95.58 6.47
C VAL A 121 -15.94 96.54 5.28
N GLY A 122 -16.95 96.41 4.41
CA GLY A 122 -17.20 97.29 3.27
C GLY A 122 -18.26 98.36 3.56
N ALA A 123 -18.09 99.56 2.99
CA ALA A 123 -19.03 100.67 3.10
C ALA A 123 -19.86 100.86 1.80
N PRO A 124 -21.05 101.52 1.85
CA PRO A 124 -21.93 101.66 0.68
C PRO A 124 -21.30 102.41 -0.52
N PRO A 125 -21.79 102.20 -1.75
CA PRO A 125 -21.00 102.34 -2.98
C PRO A 125 -20.81 103.78 -3.52
N ARG A 126 -20.50 104.76 -2.65
CA ARG A 126 -20.24 106.17 -3.05
C ARG A 126 -19.09 106.86 -2.30
N SER A 127 -18.20 106.11 -1.66
CA SER A 127 -16.94 106.59 -1.08
C SER A 127 -15.82 105.58 -1.31
N PRO A 128 -14.54 105.98 -1.38
CA PRO A 128 -13.43 105.05 -1.57
C PRO A 128 -13.43 103.97 -0.47
N GLN A 129 -13.26 102.71 -0.87
CA GLN A 129 -13.30 101.57 0.04
C GLN A 129 -12.17 101.69 1.07
N THR A 130 -12.52 101.59 2.36
CA THR A 130 -11.56 101.63 3.47
C THR A 130 -11.71 100.36 4.30
N LEU A 131 -10.73 99.46 4.22
CA LEU A 131 -10.68 98.26 5.07
C LEU A 131 -10.32 98.66 6.51
N ARG A 132 -11.07 98.17 7.49
CA ARG A 132 -10.75 98.29 8.92
C ARG A 132 -10.80 96.92 9.57
N ILE A 133 -9.65 96.47 10.07
CA ILE A 133 -9.42 95.11 10.58
C ILE A 133 -9.34 95.14 12.10
N GLN A 134 -9.91 94.15 12.77
CA GLN A 134 -9.69 93.87 14.20
C GLN A 134 -8.96 92.52 14.34
N PRO A 135 -7.67 92.49 14.72
CA PRO A 135 -6.95 91.24 14.88
C PRO A 135 -7.33 90.54 16.19
N TYR A 136 -7.79 89.29 16.10
CA TYR A 136 -7.92 88.38 17.23
C TYR A 136 -6.81 87.32 17.15
N ARG A 137 -5.98 87.21 18.21
CA ARG A 137 -4.83 86.29 18.28
C ARG A 137 -5.08 85.19 19.31
N SER A 138 -4.96 83.92 18.89
CA SER A 138 -4.84 82.79 19.81
C SER A 138 -3.36 82.50 20.10
N LYS A 139 -3.03 82.01 21.31
CA LYS A 139 -1.64 81.70 21.70
C LYS A 139 -1.35 80.21 21.42
N ARG A 140 -0.18 79.95 20.86
CA ARG A 140 0.30 78.65 20.38
C ARG A 140 0.44 77.60 21.49
N ALA A 141 0.18 76.33 21.17
CA ALA A 141 0.64 75.18 21.94
C ALA A 141 1.92 74.63 21.29
N LEU A 142 3.07 74.74 21.96
CA LEU A 142 4.31 74.15 21.47
C LEU A 142 4.36 72.66 21.82
N PHE A 143 4.65 71.82 20.83
CA PHE A 143 5.08 70.44 21.06
C PHE A 143 6.60 70.42 21.25
N ALA A 144 7.09 69.66 22.23
CA ALA A 144 8.52 69.41 22.36
C ALA A 144 9.01 68.54 21.20
N PRO A 145 10.15 68.85 20.55
CA PRO A 145 10.75 67.96 19.56
C PRO A 145 11.18 66.65 20.23
N ARG A 146 11.26 65.57 19.44
CA ARG A 146 11.73 64.28 19.93
C ARG A 146 13.20 64.38 20.35
N MET A 147 13.53 63.79 21.50
CA MET A 147 14.92 63.54 21.89
C MET A 147 15.38 62.21 21.31
N HIS A 148 16.64 62.12 20.92
CA HIS A 148 17.25 60.92 20.35
C HIS A 148 18.42 60.48 21.22
N VAL A 149 18.49 59.18 21.52
CA VAL A 149 19.55 58.59 22.34
C VAL A 149 19.94 57.25 21.72
N ASN A 150 21.21 57.06 21.37
CA ASN A 150 21.68 55.75 20.92
C ASN A 150 21.61 54.74 22.08
N GLU A 151 21.30 53.49 21.77
CA GLU A 151 21.50 52.39 22.71
C GLU A 151 22.98 52.08 22.95
N ASN A 152 23.25 51.15 23.89
CA ASN A 152 24.60 50.63 24.16
C ASN A 152 25.67 51.71 24.43
N MET A 153 25.26 52.87 24.96
CA MET A 153 26.15 53.99 25.26
C MET A 153 27.17 53.67 26.36
N GLU A 154 28.47 53.73 26.05
CA GLU A 154 29.53 53.45 27.04
C GLU A 154 29.46 54.36 28.30
N PRO A 155 29.74 53.86 29.52
CA PRO A 155 29.81 54.67 30.73
C PRO A 155 30.93 55.75 30.67
N PRO A 156 30.87 56.83 31.50
CA PRO A 156 30.01 57.00 32.67
C PRO A 156 28.64 57.64 32.38
N PHE A 157 27.70 57.38 33.29
CA PHE A 157 26.39 57.99 33.40
C PHE A 157 26.32 58.93 34.62
N PRO A 158 25.39 59.92 34.65
CA PRO A 158 24.38 60.23 33.63
C PRO A 158 24.94 61.02 32.44
N LYS A 159 24.28 60.90 31.27
CA LYS A 159 24.59 61.64 30.04
C LYS A 159 23.42 62.54 29.63
N VAL A 160 23.67 63.82 29.40
CA VAL A 160 22.65 64.78 28.93
C VAL A 160 22.27 64.45 27.49
N ILE A 161 20.97 64.30 27.22
CA ILE A 161 20.40 64.03 25.88
C ILE A 161 19.65 65.23 25.29
N GLY A 162 19.32 66.22 26.12
CA GLY A 162 18.65 67.46 25.71
C GLY A 162 18.29 68.31 26.92
N THR A 163 17.71 69.49 26.67
CA THR A 163 17.28 70.42 27.73
C THR A 163 15.88 70.92 27.43
N VAL A 164 14.98 70.84 28.41
CA VAL A 164 13.64 71.45 28.33
C VAL A 164 13.72 72.87 28.90
N MET A 165 13.11 73.83 28.22
CA MET A 165 13.13 75.24 28.61
C MET A 165 11.72 75.80 28.74
N SER A 166 11.47 76.65 29.74
CA SER A 166 10.23 77.43 29.89
C SER A 166 10.54 78.91 29.59
N PRO A 167 10.09 79.46 28.46
CA PRO A 167 10.51 80.79 28.01
C PRO A 167 9.87 81.91 28.86
N GLY A 168 10.72 82.79 29.39
CA GLY A 168 10.28 83.99 30.14
C GLY A 168 10.32 83.86 31.66
N MET A 169 10.98 82.84 32.22
CA MET A 169 11.17 82.68 33.67
C MET A 169 12.64 82.62 34.07
N GLU A 170 13.15 83.67 34.68
CA GLU A 170 14.46 83.63 35.35
C GLU A 170 14.30 83.03 36.77
N ASN A 171 14.90 81.86 37.00
CA ASN A 171 15.25 81.25 38.30
C ASN A 171 14.15 80.84 39.31
N ASP A 172 12.86 81.15 39.11
CA ASP A 172 11.78 80.86 40.09
C ASP A 172 10.90 79.62 39.75
N HIS A 173 11.43 78.63 39.03
CA HIS A 173 10.68 77.46 38.56
C HIS A 173 11.36 76.11 38.86
N ILE A 174 10.56 75.03 38.85
CA ILE A 174 10.98 73.64 39.13
C ILE A 174 10.44 72.72 38.03
N PHE A 175 11.32 72.02 37.33
CA PHE A 175 10.94 70.98 36.36
C PHE A 175 10.63 69.64 37.05
N HIS A 176 9.58 68.96 36.59
CA HIS A 176 9.23 67.59 36.96
C HIS A 176 9.04 66.75 35.71
N MET A 177 9.40 65.47 35.79
CA MET A 177 9.28 64.48 34.72
C MET A 177 8.62 63.22 35.29
N THR A 178 7.63 62.71 34.58
CA THR A 178 6.85 61.51 34.93
C THR A 178 6.64 60.64 33.69
N GLY A 179 6.29 59.37 33.87
CA GLY A 179 6.08 58.39 32.81
C GLY A 179 6.98 57.16 32.94
N SER A 180 6.79 56.18 32.05
CA SER A 180 7.63 55.00 31.93
C SER A 180 9.03 55.43 31.48
N GLY A 181 10.07 55.02 32.22
CA GLY A 181 11.43 55.56 32.07
C GLY A 181 11.82 56.55 33.18
N ALA A 182 10.86 57.18 33.86
CA ALA A 182 11.11 58.15 34.93
C ALA A 182 10.63 57.63 36.30
N ASP A 183 9.37 57.87 36.66
CA ASP A 183 8.77 57.45 37.93
C ASP A 183 7.98 56.13 37.84
N GLN A 184 7.67 55.68 36.62
CA GLN A 184 7.04 54.39 36.32
C GLN A 184 8.07 53.43 35.69
N ASP A 185 7.80 52.12 35.77
CA ASP A 185 8.74 51.10 35.31
C ASP A 185 8.95 51.13 33.77
N PRO A 186 10.20 50.98 33.27
CA PRO A 186 11.45 50.90 34.03
C PRO A 186 11.82 52.25 34.67
N LYS A 187 12.06 52.26 35.98
CA LYS A 187 12.23 53.52 36.75
C LYS A 187 13.65 54.06 36.69
N GLY A 188 13.78 55.39 36.63
CA GLY A 188 15.06 56.09 36.74
C GLY A 188 15.96 56.03 35.52
N VAL A 189 15.46 55.54 34.37
CA VAL A 189 16.18 55.51 33.10
C VAL A 189 16.52 56.94 32.65
N PHE A 190 15.53 57.84 32.70
CA PHE A 190 15.67 59.26 32.43
C PHE A 190 15.46 60.09 33.69
N THR A 191 16.26 61.13 33.83
CA THR A 191 16.16 62.11 34.92
C THR A 191 16.18 63.52 34.34
N ILE A 192 15.44 64.45 34.96
CA ILE A 192 15.50 65.87 34.64
C ILE A 192 16.12 66.65 35.79
N ASN A 193 17.06 67.53 35.47
CA ASN A 193 17.59 68.49 36.42
C ASN A 193 16.49 69.52 36.72
N ARG A 194 16.04 69.53 37.98
CA ARG A 194 14.89 70.34 38.44
C ARG A 194 15.08 71.85 38.26
N VAL A 195 16.31 72.34 38.11
CA VAL A 195 16.63 73.77 37.99
C VAL A 195 17.03 74.15 36.56
N THR A 196 17.84 73.33 35.88
CA THR A 196 18.35 73.66 34.53
C THR A 196 17.50 73.11 33.40
N GLY A 197 16.58 72.17 33.68
CA GLY A 197 15.78 71.48 32.66
C GLY A 197 16.55 70.44 31.84
N GLU A 198 17.84 70.19 32.14
CA GLU A 198 18.65 69.18 31.46
C GLU A 198 18.08 67.77 31.68
N VAL A 199 17.71 67.10 30.60
CA VAL A 199 17.27 65.71 30.58
C VAL A 199 18.48 64.82 30.34
N SER A 200 18.67 63.83 31.20
CA SER A 200 19.80 62.90 31.12
C SER A 200 19.34 61.45 31.17
N VAL A 201 20.00 60.60 30.39
CA VAL A 201 19.93 59.14 30.51
C VAL A 201 20.90 58.66 31.59
N SER A 202 20.47 57.74 32.43
CA SER A 202 21.18 57.34 33.66
C SER A 202 21.81 55.93 33.61
N GLN A 203 21.56 55.19 32.53
CA GLN A 203 22.00 53.81 32.32
C GLN A 203 22.11 53.48 30.83
N GLU A 204 22.71 52.34 30.50
CA GLU A 204 22.61 51.75 29.16
C GLU A 204 21.15 51.47 28.78
N LEU A 205 20.86 51.64 27.49
CA LEU A 205 19.57 51.33 26.87
C LEU A 205 19.79 50.21 25.86
N ASP A 206 18.70 49.50 25.58
CA ASP A 206 18.54 48.39 24.64
C ASP A 206 17.23 48.67 23.89
N ARG A 207 17.33 48.82 22.57
CA ARG A 207 16.24 49.23 21.68
C ARG A 207 15.34 48.04 21.32
N GLU A 208 15.88 46.82 21.27
CA GLU A 208 15.11 45.57 21.10
C GLU A 208 14.17 45.37 22.28
N ALA A 209 14.59 45.77 23.48
CA ALA A 209 13.77 45.78 24.67
C ALA A 209 12.75 46.93 24.66
N ILE A 210 13.18 48.19 24.50
CA ILE A 210 12.30 49.37 24.48
C ILE A 210 12.82 50.44 23.50
N SER A 211 12.20 50.52 22.33
CA SER A 211 12.60 51.40 21.23
C SER A 211 12.20 52.88 21.35
N SER A 212 11.25 53.22 22.23
CA SER A 212 10.88 54.60 22.51
C SER A 212 10.21 54.77 23.87
N TYR A 213 10.38 55.94 24.48
CA TYR A 213 9.79 56.30 25.77
C TYR A 213 8.88 57.51 25.58
N THR A 214 7.69 57.44 26.19
CA THR A 214 6.75 58.56 26.28
C THR A 214 6.73 59.07 27.71
N LEU A 215 7.37 60.22 27.91
CA LEU A 215 7.48 60.92 29.19
C LEU A 215 6.55 62.14 29.16
N GLU A 216 6.18 62.65 30.34
CA GLU A 216 5.50 63.92 30.51
C GLU A 216 6.40 64.86 31.32
N VAL A 217 6.56 66.10 30.83
CA VAL A 217 7.30 67.15 31.53
C VAL A 217 6.34 68.26 31.94
N SER A 218 6.48 68.72 33.18
CA SER A 218 5.70 69.85 33.73
C SER A 218 6.59 70.77 34.55
N VAL A 219 6.16 72.02 34.70
CA VAL A 219 6.89 73.08 35.40
C VAL A 219 6.01 73.62 36.51
N THR A 220 6.52 73.70 37.73
CA THR A 220 5.84 74.36 38.86
C THR A 220 6.63 75.56 39.36
N ASP A 221 5.94 76.54 39.94
CA ASP A 221 6.61 77.59 40.72
C ASP A 221 7.16 77.05 42.06
N LEU A 222 7.91 77.89 42.78
CA LEU A 222 8.43 77.57 44.13
C LEU A 222 7.34 77.28 45.18
N SER A 223 6.07 77.61 44.91
CA SER A 223 4.93 77.28 45.78
C SER A 223 4.27 75.93 45.44
N GLY A 224 4.76 75.25 44.38
CA GLY A 224 4.25 73.97 43.90
C GLY A 224 3.02 74.08 42.99
N LYS A 225 2.66 75.29 42.54
CA LYS A 225 1.56 75.49 41.60
C LYS A 225 2.06 75.21 40.18
N LEU A 226 1.28 74.46 39.39
CA LEU A 226 1.54 74.22 37.98
C LEU A 226 1.58 75.54 37.19
N VAL A 227 2.66 75.73 36.46
CA VAL A 227 2.98 76.91 35.63
C VAL A 227 2.79 76.57 34.16
N GLU A 228 3.43 75.49 33.70
CA GLU A 228 3.33 74.97 32.32
C GLU A 228 3.32 73.43 32.30
N GLY A 229 2.73 72.86 31.25
CA GLY A 229 2.55 71.41 31.09
C GLY A 229 1.31 70.83 31.80
N PRO A 230 1.18 69.49 31.85
CA PRO A 230 2.11 68.50 31.29
C PRO A 230 2.18 68.54 29.76
N VAL A 231 3.38 68.37 29.20
CA VAL A 231 3.64 68.20 27.76
C VAL A 231 4.32 66.86 27.55
N ALA A 232 3.91 66.12 26.52
CA ALA A 232 4.55 64.87 26.14
C ALA A 232 5.96 65.13 25.57
N LEU A 233 6.95 64.47 26.17
CA LEU A 233 8.33 64.37 25.68
C LEU A 233 8.54 62.95 25.15
N LEU A 234 8.75 62.83 23.85
CA LEU A 234 9.08 61.56 23.21
C LEU A 234 10.60 61.42 23.15
N VAL A 235 11.12 60.28 23.61
CA VAL A 235 12.53 59.90 23.49
C VAL A 235 12.60 58.66 22.61
N ASP A 236 13.14 58.79 21.41
CA ASP A 236 13.38 57.67 20.49
C ASP A 236 14.77 57.09 20.77
N VAL A 237 14.87 55.76 20.89
CA VAL A 237 16.15 55.05 21.01
C VAL A 237 16.66 54.75 19.60
N ASN A 238 17.87 55.23 19.29
CA ASN A 238 18.49 54.98 17.99
C ASN A 238 19.22 53.64 18.00
N ASP A 239 18.81 52.80 17.06
CA ASP A 239 19.39 51.51 16.67
C ASP A 239 20.93 51.54 16.54
N GLN A 240 21.61 50.57 17.14
CA GLN A 240 22.98 50.18 16.82
C GLN A 240 23.00 48.81 16.12
N ASN A 241 24.18 48.32 15.73
CA ASN A 241 24.34 47.06 15.00
C ASN A 241 25.00 46.02 15.91
N ASP A 242 24.30 45.59 16.96
CA ASP A 242 24.83 44.67 17.96
C ASP A 242 24.14 43.30 18.00
N ASN A 243 23.00 43.15 17.32
CA ASN A 243 22.51 41.83 16.95
C ASN A 243 23.18 41.37 15.65
N ARG A 244 23.32 40.04 15.52
CA ARG A 244 23.85 39.43 14.29
C ARG A 244 22.76 38.59 13.64
N PRO A 245 22.85 38.32 12.33
CA PRO A 245 21.86 37.50 11.65
C PRO A 245 21.78 36.08 12.25
N ILE A 246 20.56 35.57 12.45
CA ILE A 246 20.32 34.20 12.94
C ILE A 246 19.45 33.45 11.94
N PHE A 247 19.94 32.32 11.41
CA PHE A 247 19.15 31.41 10.58
C PHE A 247 18.09 30.69 11.41
N LYS A 248 16.92 30.45 10.80
CA LYS A 248 15.81 29.72 11.45
C LYS A 248 16.20 28.30 11.88
N GLU A 249 17.05 27.65 11.08
CA GLU A 249 17.64 26.35 11.39
C GLU A 249 19.15 26.38 11.16
N THR A 250 19.90 25.57 11.92
CA THR A 250 21.35 25.45 11.73
C THR A 250 21.73 24.57 10.53
N ARG A 251 20.80 23.70 10.10
CA ARG A 251 20.98 22.73 9.02
C ARG A 251 19.71 22.71 8.18
N TYR A 252 19.84 22.91 6.87
CA TYR A 252 18.76 22.78 5.89
C TYR A 252 19.00 21.54 5.04
N ALA A 253 17.93 20.88 4.59
CA ALA A 253 17.98 19.82 3.60
C ALA A 253 17.09 20.22 2.42
N GLY A 254 17.57 19.98 1.19
CA GLY A 254 16.80 20.17 -0.02
C GLY A 254 17.19 19.18 -1.10
N GLU A 255 16.34 19.06 -2.10
CA GLU A 255 16.46 18.05 -3.15
C GLU A 255 16.35 18.74 -4.52
N VAL A 256 17.08 18.22 -5.50
CA VAL A 256 17.01 18.70 -6.88
C VAL A 256 17.06 17.51 -7.83
N LEU A 257 16.09 17.44 -8.75
CA LEU A 257 16.07 16.42 -9.79
C LEU A 257 17.27 16.64 -10.72
N GLU A 258 17.93 15.56 -11.10
CA GLU A 258 18.95 15.62 -12.14
C GLU A 258 18.38 16.05 -13.51
N GLY A 259 19.25 16.53 -14.40
CA GLY A 259 18.85 17.17 -15.64
C GLY A 259 17.98 18.42 -15.46
N SER A 260 17.85 18.95 -14.24
CA SER A 260 17.09 20.18 -13.99
C SER A 260 17.67 21.38 -14.76
N PRO A 261 16.83 22.22 -15.39
CA PRO A 261 17.26 23.45 -16.03
C PRO A 261 18.12 24.34 -15.13
N THR A 262 19.11 25.00 -15.70
CA THR A 262 19.88 26.05 -15.00
C THR A 262 18.93 27.15 -14.51
N GLY A 263 19.06 27.55 -13.24
CA GLY A 263 18.17 28.49 -12.57
C GLY A 263 17.00 27.84 -11.82
N THR A 264 16.93 26.50 -11.75
CA THR A 264 15.94 25.79 -10.94
C THR A 264 16.18 26.08 -9.46
N VAL A 265 15.13 26.51 -8.75
CA VAL A 265 15.17 26.78 -7.29
C VAL A 265 15.17 25.46 -6.54
N VAL A 266 16.17 25.27 -5.68
CA VAL A 266 16.36 24.06 -4.86
C VAL A 266 15.73 24.25 -3.48
N MET A 267 16.07 25.35 -2.81
CA MET A 267 15.52 25.72 -1.50
C MET A 267 15.68 27.21 -1.22
N THR A 268 15.07 27.70 -0.14
CA THR A 268 15.22 29.09 0.33
C THR A 268 15.82 29.10 1.73
N MET A 269 16.96 29.76 1.88
CA MET A 269 17.57 30.05 3.17
C MET A 269 16.87 31.25 3.82
N THR A 270 16.72 31.25 5.15
CA THR A 270 16.12 32.41 5.85
C THR A 270 16.84 32.65 7.17
N ALA A 271 17.43 33.84 7.28
CA ALA A 271 17.89 34.42 8.52
C ALA A 271 17.04 35.65 8.88
N GLU A 272 16.98 35.94 10.17
CA GLU A 272 16.31 37.11 10.75
C GLU A 272 17.35 37.87 11.59
N ASP A 273 17.17 39.19 11.67
CA ASP A 273 17.96 40.08 12.52
C ASP A 273 17.01 40.85 13.44
N ALA A 274 17.51 41.25 14.61
CA ALA A 274 16.69 41.90 15.64
C ALA A 274 16.77 43.44 15.59
N ASP A 275 17.83 44.00 15.00
CA ASP A 275 18.01 45.43 14.75
C ASP A 275 16.86 46.02 13.88
N ASP A 276 16.79 47.34 13.68
CA ASP A 276 15.68 47.99 12.96
C ASP A 276 15.60 47.57 11.49
N PRO A 277 14.52 46.87 11.05
CA PRO A 277 14.34 46.42 9.66
C PRO A 277 14.21 47.56 8.64
N ARG A 278 14.09 48.82 9.11
CA ARG A 278 14.06 50.02 8.26
C ARG A 278 15.47 50.58 7.99
N LEU A 279 16.46 50.21 8.81
CA LEU A 279 17.84 50.70 8.72
C LEU A 279 18.72 49.67 7.99
N GLN A 280 20.01 49.97 7.84
CA GLN A 280 20.93 49.03 7.18
C GLN A 280 21.31 47.86 8.10
N ASN A 281 21.18 48.05 9.41
CA ASN A 281 21.61 47.12 10.45
C ASN A 281 20.89 45.77 10.31
N ALA A 282 19.58 45.72 10.03
CA ALA A 282 18.88 44.46 9.76
C ALA A 282 18.76 44.06 8.26
N VAL A 283 19.44 44.75 7.33
CA VAL A 283 19.33 44.42 5.88
C VAL A 283 20.38 43.40 5.46
N LEU A 284 19.93 42.14 5.38
CA LEU A 284 20.76 40.98 5.12
C LEU A 284 21.24 40.84 3.67
N ARG A 285 22.38 40.17 3.51
CA ARG A 285 22.87 39.58 2.26
C ARG A 285 23.35 38.15 2.47
N TYR A 286 22.89 37.25 1.62
CA TYR A 286 23.27 35.83 1.66
C TYR A 286 24.44 35.52 0.70
N ASN A 287 25.33 34.60 1.11
CA ASN A 287 26.42 34.11 0.26
C ASN A 287 26.74 32.63 0.55
N ILE A 288 27.16 31.87 -0.47
CA ILE A 288 27.78 30.55 -0.31
C ILE A 288 29.28 30.78 -0.13
N VAL A 289 29.84 30.42 1.03
CA VAL A 289 31.29 30.55 1.28
C VAL A 289 32.07 29.27 0.97
N ARG A 290 31.40 28.11 0.98
CA ARG A 290 32.01 26.82 0.66
C ARG A 290 30.97 25.86 0.09
N GLN A 291 31.37 25.08 -0.91
CA GLN A 291 30.65 23.92 -1.42
C GLN A 291 31.56 22.70 -1.24
N SER A 292 31.00 21.56 -0.81
CA SER A 292 31.70 20.29 -0.77
C SER A 292 30.83 19.17 -1.34
N PRO A 293 31.31 18.40 -2.34
CA PRO A 293 32.59 18.52 -3.03
C PRO A 293 32.67 19.72 -4.00
N ASP A 294 33.88 20.01 -4.47
CA ASP A 294 34.20 21.03 -5.49
C ASP A 294 34.11 20.51 -6.94
N LYS A 295 33.63 19.27 -7.12
CA LYS A 295 33.48 18.60 -8.42
C LYS A 295 32.01 18.30 -8.71
N PRO A 296 31.59 18.31 -9.99
CA PRO A 296 32.37 18.58 -11.20
C PRO A 296 32.69 20.07 -11.39
N SER A 297 32.00 20.95 -10.68
CA SER A 297 32.23 22.40 -10.61
C SER A 297 32.27 22.86 -9.15
N PRO A 298 33.15 23.80 -8.76
CA PRO A 298 33.09 24.42 -7.44
C PRO A 298 31.86 25.32 -7.27
N ASN A 299 31.20 25.66 -8.38
CA ASN A 299 29.95 26.41 -8.44
C ASN A 299 28.90 25.52 -9.12
N MET A 300 28.27 24.60 -8.37
CA MET A 300 27.06 23.88 -8.81
C MET A 300 25.81 24.73 -8.54
N PHE A 301 25.84 25.49 -7.45
CA PHE A 301 24.73 26.28 -6.93
C PHE A 301 25.10 27.75 -6.76
N TYR A 302 24.10 28.61 -6.80
CA TYR A 302 24.18 30.04 -6.49
C TYR A 302 23.08 30.40 -5.51
N ILE A 303 23.38 31.22 -4.51
CA ILE A 303 22.37 31.81 -3.63
C ILE A 303 22.07 33.24 -4.07
N ASN A 304 20.80 33.58 -4.25
CA ASN A 304 20.40 34.95 -4.45
C ASN A 304 20.67 35.75 -3.16
N PRO A 305 21.48 36.82 -3.20
CA PRO A 305 21.90 37.53 -2.01
C PRO A 305 20.77 38.29 -1.32
N GLU A 306 19.64 38.56 -1.98
CA GLU A 306 18.49 39.25 -1.40
C GLU A 306 17.42 38.28 -0.90
N SER A 307 17.05 37.29 -1.72
CA SER A 307 15.94 36.39 -1.40
C SER A 307 16.33 35.12 -0.67
N GLY A 308 17.64 34.80 -0.55
CA GLY A 308 18.11 33.55 0.05
C GLY A 308 17.83 32.29 -0.77
N ASN A 309 17.26 32.43 -1.98
CA ASN A 309 16.96 31.29 -2.86
C ASN A 309 18.25 30.69 -3.40
N ILE A 310 18.46 29.39 -3.15
CA ILE A 310 19.53 28.60 -3.77
C ILE A 310 19.00 28.05 -5.10
N VAL A 311 19.74 28.28 -6.18
CA VAL A 311 19.42 27.82 -7.54
C VAL A 311 20.58 27.03 -8.15
N THR A 312 20.27 26.14 -9.09
CA THR A 312 21.28 25.49 -9.94
C THR A 312 21.93 26.50 -10.90
N VAL A 313 23.25 26.42 -11.08
CA VAL A 313 23.98 27.23 -12.09
C VAL A 313 24.74 26.40 -13.12
N ILE A 314 24.78 25.08 -12.95
CA ILE A 314 25.39 24.17 -13.91
C ILE A 314 24.43 23.81 -15.06
N SER A 315 24.98 23.29 -16.16
CA SER A 315 24.21 22.71 -17.27
C SER A 315 23.42 21.49 -16.80
N PRO A 316 22.18 21.26 -17.29
CA PRO A 316 21.43 20.02 -17.08
C PRO A 316 22.26 18.76 -17.34
N THR A 317 23.06 18.77 -18.42
CA THR A 317 23.91 17.65 -18.88
C THR A 317 25.15 17.38 -18.01
N LEU A 318 25.32 18.10 -16.91
CA LEU A 318 26.40 17.94 -15.93
C LEU A 318 25.87 17.86 -14.49
N LEU A 319 24.54 17.99 -14.33
CA LEU A 319 23.81 17.64 -13.13
C LEU A 319 23.14 16.29 -13.42
N ASP A 320 23.96 15.25 -13.60
CA ASP A 320 23.56 13.89 -14.00
C ASP A 320 24.15 12.93 -12.95
N ARG A 321 23.27 12.21 -12.26
CA ARG A 321 23.54 11.51 -11.01
C ARG A 321 24.54 10.37 -11.24
N GLU A 322 24.50 9.74 -12.40
CA GLU A 322 25.33 8.61 -12.82
C GLU A 322 26.78 9.01 -13.09
N THR A 323 27.02 10.23 -13.60
CA THR A 323 28.39 10.72 -13.84
C THR A 323 28.99 11.52 -12.70
N LEU A 324 28.17 11.92 -11.71
CA LEU A 324 28.63 12.67 -10.54
C LEU A 324 29.39 11.79 -9.53
N PRO A 325 30.44 12.31 -8.87
CA PRO A 325 31.21 11.55 -7.89
C PRO A 325 30.47 11.33 -6.55
N THR A 326 29.36 12.03 -6.35
CA THR A 326 28.45 11.90 -5.20
C THR A 326 27.12 12.56 -5.52
N THR A 327 26.05 12.09 -4.88
CA THR A 327 24.70 12.65 -4.98
C THR A 327 24.43 13.72 -3.91
N GLN A 328 25.34 13.98 -2.97
CA GLN A 328 25.13 14.93 -1.87
C GLN A 328 26.17 16.06 -1.85
N TYR A 329 25.68 17.29 -1.74
CA TYR A 329 26.47 18.51 -1.66
C TYR A 329 26.18 19.26 -0.36
N GLU A 330 27.23 19.54 0.43
CA GLU A 330 27.13 20.40 1.62
C GLU A 330 27.57 21.82 1.27
N LEU A 331 26.68 22.79 1.47
CA LEU A 331 26.92 24.22 1.30
C LEU A 331 27.05 24.89 2.67
N GLU A 332 28.07 25.72 2.82
CA GLU A 332 28.24 26.61 3.97
C GLU A 332 27.72 28.00 3.56
N ILE A 333 26.64 28.43 4.20
CA ILE A 333 25.93 29.67 3.89
C ILE A 333 26.20 30.70 4.99
N VAL A 334 26.52 31.92 4.57
CA VAL A 334 26.60 33.10 5.44
C VAL A 334 25.43 34.02 5.14
N ALA A 335 24.77 34.53 6.18
CA ALA A 335 23.97 35.74 6.13
C ALA A 335 24.78 36.86 6.80
N GLN A 336 24.96 37.97 6.11
CA GLN A 336 25.68 39.14 6.62
C GLN A 336 24.74 40.35 6.63
N ASP A 337 24.76 41.10 7.72
CA ASP A 337 23.98 42.33 7.86
C ASP A 337 24.56 43.51 7.05
N MET A 338 24.09 44.74 7.29
CA MET A 338 24.68 45.97 6.73
C MET A 338 24.80 45.98 5.20
N LYS A 339 23.89 45.29 4.51
CA LYS A 339 23.91 45.03 3.06
C LYS A 339 25.18 44.29 2.59
N GLY A 340 25.72 43.38 3.40
CA GLY A 340 26.89 42.57 3.07
C GLY A 340 28.19 43.37 2.99
N ARG A 341 28.38 44.33 3.91
CA ARG A 341 29.61 45.14 4.01
C ARG A 341 30.57 44.54 5.02
N ASP A 342 31.87 44.77 4.85
CA ASP A 342 32.93 44.26 5.75
C ASP A 342 32.79 44.65 7.23
N VAL A 343 32.00 45.69 7.54
CA VAL A 343 31.69 46.13 8.91
C VAL A 343 30.55 45.34 9.56
N GLY A 344 29.84 44.52 8.78
CA GLY A 344 28.63 43.84 9.20
C GLY A 344 28.85 42.49 9.85
N LEU A 345 28.00 42.16 10.83
CA LEU A 345 28.02 40.89 11.56
C LEU A 345 27.44 39.76 10.71
N THR A 346 27.77 38.53 11.09
CA THR A 346 27.47 37.33 10.29
C THR A 346 26.82 36.23 11.12
N GLY A 347 25.81 35.61 10.53
CA GLY A 347 25.29 34.30 10.90
C GLY A 347 25.70 33.24 9.90
N THR A 348 25.80 31.98 10.34
CA THR A 348 26.12 30.83 9.48
C THR A 348 25.11 29.69 9.62
N ALA A 349 24.87 28.99 8.52
CA ALA A 349 24.11 27.74 8.48
C ALA A 349 24.66 26.83 7.39
N THR A 350 24.38 25.53 7.49
CA THR A 350 24.74 24.55 6.45
C THR A 350 23.48 24.11 5.69
N ALA A 351 23.60 23.93 4.37
CA ALA A 351 22.52 23.38 3.54
C ALA A 351 23.03 22.14 2.79
N THR A 352 22.37 20.99 3.01
CA THR A 352 22.67 19.75 2.30
C THR A 352 21.70 19.60 1.13
N ILE A 353 22.23 19.50 -0.08
CA ILE A 353 21.46 19.26 -1.30
C ILE A 353 21.70 17.83 -1.76
N THR A 354 20.62 17.07 -1.89
CA THR A 354 20.65 15.74 -2.52
C THR A 354 20.17 15.86 -3.96
N ILE A 355 20.91 15.27 -4.90
CA ILE A 355 20.51 15.15 -6.29
C ILE A 355 19.68 13.86 -6.39
N THR A 356 18.43 14.01 -6.82
CA THR A 356 17.48 12.91 -6.91
C THR A 356 17.43 12.34 -8.32
N ASP A 357 17.32 11.02 -8.35
CA ASP A 357 17.21 10.12 -9.49
C ASP A 357 16.05 10.45 -10.45
N LYS A 358 16.26 10.17 -11.74
CA LYS A 358 15.29 10.35 -12.82
C LYS A 358 15.52 9.28 -13.88
N ASN A 359 14.49 8.51 -14.22
CA ASN A 359 14.61 7.41 -15.20
C ASN A 359 15.02 7.88 -16.60
N ASP A 360 16.33 7.94 -16.87
CA ASP A 360 16.90 8.28 -18.16
C ASP A 360 17.95 7.26 -18.68
N HIS A 361 18.20 6.18 -17.94
CA HIS A 361 18.85 4.98 -18.46
C HIS A 361 17.85 3.83 -18.62
N ALA A 362 17.77 3.30 -19.84
CA ALA A 362 16.98 2.09 -20.09
C ALA A 362 17.77 0.82 -19.67
N PRO A 363 17.09 -0.22 -19.15
CA PRO A 363 17.73 -1.45 -18.70
C PRO A 363 18.23 -2.22 -19.92
N GLU A 364 19.49 -2.61 -19.88
CA GLU A 364 20.19 -3.27 -20.96
C GLU A 364 20.51 -4.71 -20.58
N PHE A 365 20.10 -5.69 -21.38
CA PHE A 365 20.59 -7.06 -21.18
C PHE A 365 22.09 -7.11 -21.40
N THR A 366 22.81 -7.60 -20.41
CA THR A 366 24.27 -7.86 -20.46
C THR A 366 24.69 -8.74 -21.64
N HIS A 367 23.78 -9.55 -22.16
CA HIS A 367 23.97 -10.44 -23.30
C HIS A 367 22.73 -10.40 -24.22
N SER A 368 22.92 -10.30 -25.53
CA SER A 368 21.80 -10.33 -26.51
C SER A 368 21.22 -11.74 -26.73
N LEU A 369 21.94 -12.78 -26.30
CA LEU A 369 21.56 -14.18 -26.40
C LEU A 369 21.89 -14.89 -25.09
N PHE A 370 20.88 -15.45 -24.43
CA PHE A 370 21.02 -16.39 -23.31
C PHE A 370 20.75 -17.82 -23.79
N GLN A 371 21.39 -18.80 -23.16
CA GLN A 371 21.26 -20.21 -23.51
C GLN A 371 21.00 -21.03 -22.24
N ALA A 372 20.03 -21.94 -22.30
CA ALA A 372 19.67 -22.83 -21.21
C ALA A 372 19.45 -24.25 -21.74
N ASN A 373 19.77 -25.22 -20.90
CA ASN A 373 19.42 -26.62 -21.13
C ASN A 373 18.44 -27.04 -20.03
N VAL A 374 17.34 -27.67 -20.42
CA VAL A 374 16.28 -28.09 -19.50
C VAL A 374 15.96 -29.56 -19.78
N ASP A 375 16.05 -30.41 -18.76
CA ASP A 375 15.59 -31.80 -18.83
C ASP A 375 14.08 -31.81 -19.08
N GLU A 376 13.59 -32.63 -20.00
CA GLU A 376 12.15 -32.72 -20.26
C GLU A 376 11.35 -33.23 -19.05
N GLY A 377 10.03 -32.99 -19.05
CA GLY A 377 9.19 -33.26 -17.88
C GLY A 377 9.47 -32.40 -16.64
N SER A 378 10.59 -31.68 -16.57
CA SER A 378 10.97 -30.83 -15.44
C SER A 378 10.24 -29.48 -15.45
N THR A 379 10.20 -28.83 -14.27
CA THR A 379 9.62 -27.51 -14.05
C THR A 379 10.47 -26.73 -13.05
N GLY A 380 10.42 -25.40 -13.10
CA GLY A 380 11.27 -24.51 -12.30
C GLY A 380 12.15 -23.58 -13.14
N VAL A 381 13.11 -22.92 -12.50
CA VAL A 381 13.98 -21.91 -13.14
C VAL A 381 14.89 -22.56 -14.18
N ALA A 382 14.83 -22.09 -15.42
CA ALA A 382 15.69 -22.53 -16.51
C ALA A 382 16.96 -21.65 -16.64
N VAL A 383 16.82 -20.33 -16.49
CA VAL A 383 17.93 -19.37 -16.60
C VAL A 383 17.58 -18.03 -15.96
N ASN A 384 18.58 -17.38 -15.36
CA ASN A 384 18.48 -16.00 -14.90
C ASN A 384 19.03 -15.06 -15.99
N LEU A 385 18.28 -14.01 -16.32
CA LEU A 385 18.65 -13.00 -17.30
C LEU A 385 19.20 -11.77 -16.59
N THR A 386 20.49 -11.51 -16.77
CA THR A 386 21.20 -10.39 -16.13
C THR A 386 21.08 -9.11 -16.96
N VAL A 387 20.61 -8.03 -16.33
CA VAL A 387 20.53 -6.69 -16.89
C VAL A 387 21.48 -5.73 -16.17
N ASP A 388 21.93 -4.70 -16.87
CA ASP A 388 22.63 -3.53 -16.34
C ASP A 388 21.71 -2.33 -16.49
N ASP A 389 21.54 -1.57 -15.41
CA ASP A 389 20.77 -0.33 -15.37
C ASP A 389 21.50 0.60 -14.40
N ARG A 390 21.59 1.89 -14.74
CA ARG A 390 22.47 2.86 -14.07
C ARG A 390 21.73 3.77 -13.09
N ASP A 391 20.40 3.83 -13.20
CA ASP A 391 19.55 4.62 -12.30
C ASP A 391 19.66 4.11 -10.85
N ASP A 392 19.04 4.81 -9.89
CA ASP A 392 19.17 4.48 -8.47
C ASP A 392 18.53 3.12 -8.11
N PRO A 393 19.29 2.14 -7.58
CA PRO A 393 18.74 0.84 -7.18
C PRO A 393 17.62 0.88 -6.13
N ALA A 394 17.39 2.02 -5.49
CA ALA A 394 16.29 2.23 -4.55
C ALA A 394 14.95 2.66 -5.19
N THR A 395 14.91 3.03 -6.48
CA THR A 395 13.72 3.64 -7.13
C THR A 395 12.95 2.65 -8.02
N GLY A 396 11.85 3.09 -8.65
CA GLY A 396 11.21 2.35 -9.74
C GLY A 396 11.85 2.59 -11.09
N ALA A 397 12.81 3.52 -11.19
CA ALA A 397 13.64 3.70 -12.37
C ALA A 397 14.49 2.44 -12.58
N TRP A 398 15.34 2.06 -11.63
CA TRP A 398 16.20 0.89 -11.78
C TRP A 398 15.47 -0.48 -11.79
N ARG A 399 14.28 -0.59 -11.17
CA ARG A 399 13.58 -1.89 -11.02
C ARG A 399 13.01 -2.38 -12.34
N ALA A 400 13.45 -3.57 -12.75
CA ALA A 400 13.14 -4.18 -14.04
C ALA A 400 11.80 -4.94 -14.04
N ILE A 401 11.08 -4.85 -15.15
CA ILE A 401 9.89 -5.62 -15.49
C ILE A 401 10.16 -6.39 -16.78
N TYR A 402 10.09 -7.72 -16.69
CA TYR A 402 10.33 -8.61 -17.81
C TYR A 402 9.02 -9.06 -18.48
N SER A 403 9.05 -9.20 -19.81
CA SER A 403 7.94 -9.77 -20.57
C SER A 403 8.41 -10.66 -21.72
N ILE A 404 7.75 -11.80 -21.90
CA ILE A 404 7.95 -12.67 -23.07
C ILE A 404 7.10 -12.09 -24.21
N ILE A 405 7.75 -11.47 -25.20
CA ILE A 405 7.08 -10.79 -26.31
C ILE A 405 6.93 -11.69 -27.56
N ASN A 406 7.68 -12.80 -27.65
CA ASN A 406 7.51 -13.81 -28.69
C ASN A 406 8.09 -15.17 -28.24
N GLY A 407 7.68 -16.25 -28.92
CA GLY A 407 8.27 -17.59 -28.79
C GLY A 407 7.51 -18.59 -27.92
N ASP A 408 6.54 -18.14 -27.10
CA ASP A 408 5.74 -19.01 -26.23
C ASP A 408 4.23 -18.93 -26.54
N PRO A 409 3.74 -19.60 -27.59
CA PRO A 409 2.32 -19.62 -27.93
C PRO A 409 1.48 -20.53 -27.01
N THR A 410 2.10 -21.45 -26.27
CA THR A 410 1.43 -22.44 -25.41
C THR A 410 1.44 -22.06 -23.93
N GLN A 411 2.12 -20.98 -23.57
CA GLN A 411 2.35 -20.51 -22.19
C GLN A 411 3.04 -21.58 -21.34
N ASN A 412 4.14 -22.13 -21.85
CA ASN A 412 4.98 -23.10 -21.14
C ASN A 412 5.98 -22.42 -20.20
N PHE A 413 6.27 -21.14 -20.42
CA PHE A 413 7.26 -20.37 -19.69
C PHE A 413 6.62 -19.20 -18.94
N GLU A 414 7.22 -18.82 -17.83
CA GLU A 414 6.91 -17.63 -17.05
C GLU A 414 8.21 -16.90 -16.70
N ILE A 415 8.19 -15.58 -16.63
CA ILE A 415 9.33 -14.79 -16.19
C ILE A 415 8.92 -13.85 -15.07
N GLN A 416 9.74 -13.78 -14.02
CA GLN A 416 9.52 -12.92 -12.86
C GLN A 416 10.83 -12.19 -12.53
N THR A 417 10.75 -10.93 -12.11
CA THR A 417 11.90 -10.19 -11.59
C THR A 417 12.26 -10.71 -10.20
N ASN A 418 13.54 -11.05 -9.98
CA ASN A 418 14.05 -11.36 -8.66
C ASN A 418 14.24 -10.06 -7.85
N PRO A 419 13.54 -9.87 -6.71
CA PRO A 419 13.60 -8.62 -5.94
C PRO A 419 14.96 -8.35 -5.29
N ASP A 420 15.82 -9.36 -5.10
CA ASP A 420 17.10 -9.21 -4.40
C ASP A 420 18.24 -8.71 -5.31
N ASN A 421 18.15 -8.97 -6.62
CA ASN A 421 19.23 -8.68 -7.58
C ASN A 421 18.76 -8.18 -8.97
N ASN A 422 17.45 -7.95 -9.15
CA ASN A 422 16.83 -7.45 -10.37
C ASN A 422 16.96 -8.36 -11.61
N GLU A 423 17.40 -9.62 -11.45
CA GLU A 423 17.52 -10.57 -12.56
C GLU A 423 16.16 -11.11 -13.02
N GLY A 424 16.02 -11.35 -14.33
CA GLY A 424 14.84 -12.00 -14.91
C GLY A 424 14.89 -13.51 -14.76
N MET A 425 14.14 -14.05 -13.81
CA MET A 425 14.08 -15.48 -13.50
C MET A 425 13.12 -16.19 -14.46
N LEU A 426 13.63 -16.68 -15.59
CA LEU A 426 12.85 -17.41 -16.58
C LEU A 426 12.64 -18.86 -16.15
N SER A 427 11.38 -19.27 -16.02
CA SER A 427 10.97 -20.55 -15.46
C SER A 427 10.07 -21.34 -16.40
N VAL A 428 10.17 -22.67 -16.35
CA VAL A 428 9.29 -23.64 -17.01
C VAL A 428 8.13 -23.96 -16.07
N VAL A 429 6.91 -23.60 -16.47
CA VAL A 429 5.68 -23.78 -15.69
C VAL A 429 4.79 -24.91 -16.20
N LYS A 430 5.01 -25.36 -17.44
CA LYS A 430 4.44 -26.61 -17.98
C LYS A 430 5.58 -27.49 -18.47
N PRO A 431 5.56 -28.81 -18.19
CA PRO A 431 6.62 -29.71 -18.63
C PRO A 431 6.79 -29.64 -20.16
N LEU A 432 8.04 -29.59 -20.59
CA LEU A 432 8.43 -29.70 -21.99
C LEU A 432 8.53 -31.18 -22.39
N ASP A 433 8.48 -31.43 -23.70
CA ASP A 433 8.38 -32.72 -24.37
C ASP A 433 9.37 -32.67 -25.55
N TYR A 434 10.42 -33.49 -25.49
CA TYR A 434 11.55 -33.47 -26.42
C TYR A 434 11.16 -33.97 -27.82
N GLU A 435 10.42 -35.07 -27.87
CA GLU A 435 9.81 -35.70 -29.06
C GLU A 435 8.97 -34.70 -29.87
N SER A 436 8.32 -33.75 -29.18
CA SER A 436 7.50 -32.70 -29.77
C SER A 436 8.32 -31.49 -30.21
N VAL A 437 9.10 -30.85 -29.31
CA VAL A 437 9.87 -29.63 -29.62
C VAL A 437 11.20 -29.59 -28.85
N VAL A 438 12.29 -29.95 -29.54
CA VAL A 438 13.66 -29.93 -28.98
C VAL A 438 14.20 -28.52 -28.66
N PHE A 439 13.79 -27.49 -29.43
CA PHE A 439 14.35 -26.14 -29.33
C PHE A 439 13.28 -25.07 -29.24
N HIS A 440 13.32 -24.28 -28.17
CA HIS A 440 12.51 -23.07 -28.02
C HIS A 440 13.37 -21.81 -28.17
N THR A 441 12.88 -20.86 -28.97
CA THR A 441 13.48 -19.53 -29.14
C THR A 441 12.50 -18.49 -28.63
N LEU A 442 12.81 -17.91 -27.47
CA LEU A 442 12.00 -16.89 -26.82
C LEU A 442 12.60 -15.51 -27.09
N LEU A 443 11.76 -14.51 -27.32
CA LEU A 443 12.16 -13.10 -27.37
C LEU A 443 11.59 -12.41 -26.14
N ILE A 444 12.48 -11.84 -25.32
CA ILE A 444 12.17 -11.25 -24.03
C ILE A 444 12.52 -9.77 -24.08
N LYS A 445 11.62 -8.94 -23.56
CA LYS A 445 11.81 -7.51 -23.36
C LYS A 445 11.96 -7.21 -21.88
N VAL A 446 12.83 -6.26 -21.55
CA VAL A 446 12.89 -5.62 -20.23
C VAL A 446 12.45 -4.17 -20.36
N GLU A 447 11.72 -3.70 -19.35
CA GLU A 447 11.29 -2.31 -19.15
C GLU A 447 11.53 -1.93 -17.68
N ASN A 448 11.47 -0.65 -17.34
CA ASN A 448 11.49 -0.19 -15.95
C ASN A 448 10.07 -0.22 -15.35
N GLU A 449 9.96 -0.13 -14.02
CA GLU A 449 8.67 0.05 -13.34
C GLU A 449 8.13 1.47 -13.51
N ASP A 450 8.99 2.48 -13.38
CA ASP A 450 8.69 3.88 -13.68
C ASP A 450 8.90 4.17 -15.17
N PRO A 451 8.12 5.08 -15.80
CA PRO A 451 8.27 5.38 -17.22
C PRO A 451 9.56 6.16 -17.51
N LEU A 452 10.30 5.72 -18.54
CA LEU A 452 11.40 6.46 -19.15
C LEU A 452 11.01 7.90 -19.51
N VAL A 453 11.98 8.81 -19.43
CA VAL A 453 11.83 10.19 -19.87
C VAL A 453 11.57 10.29 -21.39
N PRO A 454 10.82 11.30 -21.89
CA PRO A 454 10.32 11.30 -23.28
C PRO A 454 11.39 11.30 -24.39
N ASP A 455 12.62 11.71 -24.07
CA ASP A 455 13.74 11.77 -25.02
C ASP A 455 14.58 10.48 -25.06
N VAL A 456 14.30 9.52 -24.17
CA VAL A 456 14.94 8.21 -24.08
C VAL A 456 13.91 7.12 -24.40
N GLY A 457 14.34 6.04 -25.03
CA GLY A 457 13.46 4.91 -25.36
C GLY A 457 14.20 3.59 -25.34
N TYR A 458 13.47 2.52 -25.01
CA TYR A 458 13.99 1.15 -24.97
C TYR A 458 14.67 0.78 -26.30
N GLY A 459 15.97 0.52 -26.21
CA GLY A 459 16.82 0.17 -27.35
C GLY A 459 16.72 -1.31 -27.73
N SER A 460 17.55 -1.73 -28.69
CA SER A 460 17.71 -3.17 -29.00
C SER A 460 18.32 -3.96 -27.84
N SER A 461 19.09 -3.30 -26.98
CA SER A 461 19.68 -3.82 -25.74
C SER A 461 18.64 -4.17 -24.67
N SER A 462 17.48 -3.50 -24.66
CA SER A 462 16.33 -3.85 -23.81
C SER A 462 15.54 -5.07 -24.34
N THR A 463 16.05 -5.76 -25.36
CA THR A 463 15.51 -7.05 -25.85
C THR A 463 16.60 -8.10 -25.99
N ALA A 464 16.35 -9.30 -25.46
CA ALA A 464 17.26 -10.44 -25.59
C ALA A 464 16.53 -11.67 -26.11
N THR A 465 17.27 -12.51 -26.82
CA THR A 465 16.80 -13.83 -27.26
C THR A 465 17.25 -14.88 -26.24
N VAL A 466 16.37 -15.84 -25.92
CA VAL A 466 16.73 -17.01 -25.10
C VAL A 466 16.55 -18.27 -25.93
N HIS A 467 17.61 -19.08 -26.05
CA HIS A 467 17.55 -20.41 -26.65
C HIS A 467 17.50 -21.45 -25.54
N ILE A 468 16.38 -22.16 -25.46
CA ILE A 468 16.21 -23.29 -24.55
C ILE A 468 16.34 -24.57 -25.38
N THR A 469 17.32 -25.40 -25.03
CA THR A 469 17.49 -26.75 -25.57
C THR A 469 16.86 -27.72 -24.58
N VAL A 470 15.85 -28.46 -25.02
CA VAL A 470 15.29 -29.57 -24.24
C VAL A 470 16.28 -30.73 -24.29
N LEU A 471 16.58 -31.31 -23.14
CA LEU A 471 17.38 -32.53 -23.04
C LEU A 471 16.45 -33.74 -22.90
N ASP A 472 16.64 -34.69 -23.81
CA ASP A 472 16.05 -36.03 -23.83
C ASP A 472 16.28 -36.77 -22.49
N VAL A 473 15.20 -37.22 -21.86
CA VAL A 473 15.20 -38.04 -20.64
C VAL A 473 14.28 -39.23 -20.81
N ASN A 474 14.88 -40.35 -21.24
CA ASN A 474 14.31 -41.70 -21.31
C ASN A 474 12.94 -41.90 -20.63
N GLU A 475 11.88 -41.91 -21.42
CA GLU A 475 10.52 -42.18 -20.97
C GLU A 475 10.22 -43.68 -20.87
N GLY A 476 9.07 -44.04 -20.30
CA GLY A 476 8.65 -45.43 -20.13
C GLY A 476 7.77 -45.93 -21.28
N PRO A 477 7.91 -47.19 -21.76
CA PRO A 477 7.08 -47.72 -22.84
C PRO A 477 5.57 -47.65 -22.55
N VAL A 478 4.83 -46.95 -23.41
CA VAL A 478 3.38 -46.71 -23.26
C VAL A 478 2.57 -47.82 -23.95
N PHE A 479 1.64 -48.44 -23.23
CA PHE A 479 0.75 -49.47 -23.78
C PHE A 479 -0.39 -48.85 -24.60
N PHE A 480 -0.70 -49.42 -25.77
CA PHE A 480 -1.85 -49.00 -26.57
C PHE A 480 -2.55 -50.17 -27.28
N PRO A 481 -3.86 -50.38 -27.07
CA PRO A 481 -4.74 -49.67 -26.12
C PRO A 481 -4.53 -50.13 -24.67
N ASP A 482 -4.78 -49.24 -23.71
CA ASP A 482 -4.86 -49.56 -22.28
C ASP A 482 -6.20 -49.04 -21.70
N PRO A 483 -7.02 -49.89 -21.05
CA PRO A 483 -6.89 -51.33 -20.91
C PRO A 483 -7.15 -52.07 -22.23
N LEU A 484 -6.32 -53.08 -22.53
CA LEU A 484 -6.59 -54.03 -23.61
C LEU A 484 -7.69 -54.99 -23.17
N GLN A 485 -8.77 -55.07 -23.94
CA GLN A 485 -9.90 -55.96 -23.66
C GLN A 485 -9.98 -57.09 -24.69
N VAL A 486 -10.11 -58.33 -24.22
CA VAL A 486 -10.26 -59.53 -25.07
C VAL A 486 -11.33 -60.47 -24.52
N THR A 487 -12.01 -61.21 -25.38
CA THR A 487 -12.98 -62.24 -24.98
C THR A 487 -12.41 -63.63 -25.29
N LYS A 488 -12.56 -64.57 -24.36
CA LYS A 488 -12.09 -65.97 -24.49
C LYS A 488 -13.05 -66.92 -23.77
N MET A 489 -13.29 -68.08 -24.35
CA MET A 489 -13.85 -69.23 -23.63
C MET A 489 -12.86 -69.72 -22.58
N GLU A 490 -13.36 -70.12 -21.41
CA GLU A 490 -12.51 -70.62 -20.31
C GLU A 490 -11.85 -71.97 -20.61
N ASN A 491 -12.53 -72.84 -21.37
CA ASN A 491 -12.05 -74.17 -21.78
C ASN A 491 -10.88 -74.15 -22.79
N ILE A 492 -10.29 -72.98 -23.03
CA ILE A 492 -9.19 -72.78 -23.95
C ILE A 492 -7.96 -73.61 -23.51
N PRO A 493 -7.34 -74.41 -24.40
CA PRO A 493 -6.24 -75.30 -24.02
C PRO A 493 -5.01 -74.56 -23.45
N LEU A 494 -4.24 -75.26 -22.61
CA LEU A 494 -2.94 -74.79 -22.12
C LEU A 494 -1.99 -74.42 -23.27
N GLY A 495 -1.27 -73.30 -23.12
CA GLY A 495 -0.35 -72.76 -24.12
C GLY A 495 -1.01 -71.99 -25.26
N SER A 496 -2.33 -71.81 -25.25
CA SER A 496 -3.07 -71.09 -26.29
C SER A 496 -2.87 -69.58 -26.22
N PHE A 497 -3.01 -68.93 -27.37
CA PHE A 497 -2.88 -67.47 -27.51
C PHE A 497 -4.10 -66.71 -26.96
N VAL A 498 -3.83 -65.84 -25.99
CA VAL A 498 -4.83 -64.95 -25.36
C VAL A 498 -4.84 -63.61 -26.09
N ALA A 499 -3.74 -62.86 -26.03
CA ALA A 499 -3.66 -61.48 -26.52
C ALA A 499 -2.24 -61.13 -26.99
N LEU A 500 -2.13 -60.08 -27.79
CA LEU A 500 -0.85 -59.43 -28.10
C LEU A 500 -0.84 -58.09 -27.38
N LEU A 501 0.08 -57.91 -26.44
CA LEU A 501 0.35 -56.61 -25.83
C LEU A 501 1.18 -55.79 -26.80
N ASN A 502 0.73 -54.58 -27.09
CA ASN A 502 1.45 -53.60 -27.88
C ASN A 502 1.83 -52.42 -26.97
N ALA A 503 3.11 -52.13 -26.91
CA ALA A 503 3.65 -50.96 -26.24
C ALA A 503 4.65 -50.27 -27.18
N THR A 504 4.65 -48.95 -27.15
CA THR A 504 5.54 -48.09 -27.94
C THR A 504 6.34 -47.22 -26.99
N ASP A 505 7.63 -47.13 -27.25
CA ASP A 505 8.53 -46.23 -26.53
C ASP A 505 8.34 -44.80 -27.06
N PRO A 506 8.18 -43.78 -26.21
CA PRO A 506 8.17 -42.38 -26.64
C PRO A 506 9.50 -41.95 -27.27
N ASP A 507 10.64 -42.48 -26.79
CA ASP A 507 12.00 -42.09 -27.19
C ASP A 507 12.37 -42.45 -28.66
N VAL A 508 11.65 -41.94 -29.66
CA VAL A 508 11.73 -42.42 -31.06
C VAL A 508 13.12 -42.23 -31.68
N LEU A 509 13.88 -41.24 -31.20
CA LEU A 509 15.25 -40.97 -31.65
C LEU A 509 16.27 -41.94 -31.04
N GLN A 510 15.93 -42.66 -29.98
CA GLN A 510 16.76 -43.69 -29.36
C GLN A 510 16.35 -45.08 -29.86
N SER A 511 17.34 -45.91 -30.23
CA SER A 511 17.10 -47.30 -30.65
C SER A 511 16.91 -48.24 -29.44
N GLN A 512 15.81 -48.02 -28.72
CA GLN A 512 15.36 -48.76 -27.54
C GLN A 512 14.75 -50.12 -27.90
N SER A 513 14.72 -51.05 -26.95
CA SER A 513 14.09 -52.38 -27.09
C SER A 513 13.27 -52.74 -25.85
N ILE A 514 11.97 -52.94 -26.06
CA ILE A 514 10.99 -53.15 -25.00
C ILE A 514 10.98 -54.63 -24.57
N ARG A 515 10.98 -54.86 -23.25
CA ARG A 515 10.80 -56.17 -22.63
C ARG A 515 9.53 -56.26 -21.80
N PHE A 516 8.73 -57.28 -22.06
CA PHE A 516 7.46 -57.52 -21.37
C PHE A 516 7.61 -58.50 -20.19
N ALA A 517 6.94 -58.19 -19.08
CA ALA A 517 6.86 -59.05 -17.90
C ALA A 517 5.43 -59.06 -17.32
N VAL A 518 5.09 -60.13 -16.60
CA VAL A 518 3.87 -60.18 -15.78
C VAL A 518 4.16 -59.45 -14.48
N LEU A 519 3.37 -58.40 -14.17
CA LEU A 519 3.51 -57.66 -12.90
C LEU A 519 2.53 -58.17 -11.85
N ARG A 520 1.27 -58.43 -12.24
CA ARG A 520 0.23 -58.97 -11.36
C ARG A 520 -0.74 -59.86 -12.12
N ASP A 521 -0.75 -61.14 -11.78
CA ASP A 521 -1.66 -62.15 -12.32
C ASP A 521 -2.22 -63.00 -11.16
N PRO A 522 -3.39 -62.67 -10.59
CA PRO A 522 -3.84 -63.20 -9.29
C PRO A 522 -3.89 -64.73 -9.16
N ALA A 523 -4.17 -65.43 -10.25
CA ALA A 523 -4.29 -66.89 -10.31
C ALA A 523 -3.11 -67.57 -11.05
N ASN A 524 -2.13 -66.81 -11.56
CA ASN A 524 -0.98 -67.29 -12.35
C ASN A 524 -1.38 -68.08 -13.63
N TRP A 525 -2.47 -67.66 -14.27
CA TRP A 525 -3.04 -68.26 -15.48
C TRP A 525 -2.38 -67.81 -16.77
N LEU A 526 -1.58 -66.74 -16.74
CA LEU A 526 -1.03 -66.08 -17.90
C LEU A 526 0.50 -66.08 -17.89
N SER A 527 1.06 -66.22 -19.08
CA SER A 527 2.50 -66.05 -19.35
C SER A 527 2.68 -65.10 -20.52
N VAL A 528 3.68 -64.22 -20.47
CA VAL A 528 4.01 -63.30 -21.57
C VAL A 528 5.35 -63.65 -22.19
N ASN A 529 5.44 -63.57 -23.52
CA ASN A 529 6.72 -63.64 -24.21
C ASN A 529 7.48 -62.30 -24.04
N PRO A 530 8.69 -62.31 -23.45
CA PRO A 530 9.34 -61.07 -23.05
C PRO A 530 9.83 -60.20 -24.22
N VAL A 531 9.85 -60.70 -25.45
CA VAL A 531 10.30 -59.95 -26.65
C VAL A 531 9.11 -59.59 -27.57
N ARG A 532 8.08 -60.44 -27.64
CA ARG A 532 6.98 -60.30 -28.59
C ARG A 532 5.67 -59.79 -27.99
N GLY A 533 5.56 -59.62 -26.67
CA GLY A 533 4.32 -59.20 -26.01
C GLY A 533 3.15 -60.20 -26.10
N THR A 534 3.35 -61.39 -26.70
CA THR A 534 2.30 -62.41 -26.84
C THR A 534 2.00 -63.05 -25.49
N VAL A 535 0.75 -62.94 -25.04
CA VAL A 535 0.23 -63.55 -23.81
C VAL A 535 -0.43 -64.88 -24.13
N ASN A 536 0.02 -65.95 -23.47
CA ASN A 536 -0.49 -67.31 -23.60
C ASN A 536 -0.91 -67.89 -22.23
N THR A 537 -1.83 -68.86 -22.25
CA THR A 537 -2.28 -69.56 -21.04
C THR A 537 -1.18 -70.45 -20.43
N SER A 538 -0.85 -70.23 -19.15
CA SER A 538 0.03 -71.09 -18.36
C SER A 538 -0.71 -72.09 -17.48
N ALA A 539 -1.99 -71.81 -17.17
CA ALA A 539 -2.92 -72.72 -16.51
C ALA A 539 -4.30 -72.62 -17.17
N ASN A 540 -5.24 -73.49 -16.77
CA ASN A 540 -6.62 -73.41 -17.23
C ASN A 540 -7.27 -72.13 -16.71
N LEU A 541 -8.05 -71.46 -17.56
CA LEU A 541 -8.95 -70.39 -17.15
C LEU A 541 -10.23 -71.01 -16.59
N ASP A 542 -10.84 -70.37 -15.60
CA ASP A 542 -11.97 -70.86 -14.80
C ASP A 542 -12.83 -69.62 -14.45
N ARG A 543 -14.04 -69.52 -14.97
CA ARG A 543 -14.91 -68.34 -14.84
C ARG A 543 -15.56 -68.28 -13.46
N GLU A 544 -15.75 -69.43 -12.82
CA GLU A 544 -16.33 -69.62 -11.48
C GLU A 544 -15.31 -69.35 -10.36
N SER A 545 -14.05 -69.18 -10.72
CA SER A 545 -12.94 -68.91 -9.82
C SER A 545 -13.15 -67.62 -9.00
N PRO A 546 -12.73 -67.59 -7.72
CA PRO A 546 -12.83 -66.38 -6.89
C PRO A 546 -11.96 -65.21 -7.37
N TYR A 547 -11.09 -65.41 -8.38
CA TYR A 547 -10.29 -64.36 -9.00
C TYR A 547 -10.98 -63.69 -10.20
N VAL A 548 -12.13 -64.19 -10.63
CA VAL A 548 -12.95 -63.61 -11.70
C VAL A 548 -14.08 -62.81 -11.08
N HIS A 549 -14.29 -61.59 -11.56
CA HIS A 549 -15.33 -60.68 -11.07
C HIS A 549 -16.12 -60.13 -12.27
N ASP A 550 -17.45 -60.23 -12.25
CA ASP A 550 -18.33 -59.80 -13.34
C ASP A 550 -17.94 -60.36 -14.72
N ASN A 551 -17.57 -61.65 -14.76
CA ASN A 551 -17.01 -62.37 -15.93
C ASN A 551 -15.70 -61.77 -16.48
N LYS A 552 -14.97 -60.99 -15.67
CA LYS A 552 -13.67 -60.39 -16.03
C LYS A 552 -12.56 -60.94 -15.17
N TYR A 553 -11.47 -61.33 -15.82
CA TYR A 553 -10.19 -61.59 -15.21
C TYR A 553 -9.22 -60.45 -15.58
N THR A 554 -8.58 -59.84 -14.59
CA THR A 554 -7.71 -58.67 -14.82
C THR A 554 -6.28 -58.95 -14.38
N ALA A 555 -5.36 -58.86 -15.34
CA ALA A 555 -3.92 -58.99 -15.14
C ALA A 555 -3.21 -57.69 -15.55
N ILE A 556 -2.12 -57.38 -14.86
CA ILE A 556 -1.28 -56.20 -15.13
C ILE A 556 0.07 -56.69 -15.61
N PHE A 557 0.52 -56.11 -16.71
CA PHE A 557 1.82 -56.36 -17.33
C PHE A 557 2.68 -55.11 -17.22
N MET A 558 4.00 -55.31 -17.25
CA MET A 558 4.98 -54.25 -17.28
C MET A 558 5.79 -54.36 -18.57
N ALA A 559 6.08 -53.22 -19.18
CA ALA A 559 7.03 -53.09 -20.27
C ALA A 559 8.21 -52.26 -19.76
N THR A 560 9.43 -52.74 -19.92
CA THR A 560 10.66 -52.07 -19.50
C THR A 560 11.56 -51.92 -20.71
N ASP A 561 12.09 -50.72 -20.95
CA ASP A 561 13.05 -50.47 -22.02
C ASP A 561 14.46 -50.99 -21.67
N ASN A 562 15.48 -50.56 -22.42
CA ASN A 562 16.88 -50.85 -22.11
C ASN A 562 17.80 -49.62 -22.18
N GLY A 563 17.26 -48.43 -22.01
CA GLY A 563 18.01 -47.19 -22.16
C GLY A 563 18.93 -46.90 -20.98
N SER A 564 19.47 -45.68 -20.96
CA SER A 564 20.57 -45.32 -20.05
C SER A 564 20.19 -45.40 -18.56
N ARG A 565 18.91 -45.16 -18.26
CA ARG A 565 18.25 -45.45 -16.99
C ARG A 565 16.93 -46.15 -17.33
N PRO A 566 16.81 -47.48 -17.16
CA PRO A 566 15.63 -48.18 -17.63
C PRO A 566 14.35 -47.68 -16.97
N ALA A 567 13.41 -47.20 -17.77
CA ALA A 567 12.08 -46.82 -17.35
C ALA A 567 11.10 -47.99 -17.61
N SER A 568 9.87 -47.83 -17.15
CA SER A 568 8.85 -48.87 -17.31
C SER A 568 7.44 -48.33 -17.28
N GLY A 569 6.65 -48.69 -18.29
CA GLY A 569 5.19 -48.52 -18.27
C GLY A 569 4.46 -49.78 -17.77
N THR A 570 3.22 -49.60 -17.35
CA THR A 570 2.30 -50.68 -16.97
C THR A 570 1.07 -50.69 -17.86
N GLY A 571 0.63 -51.88 -18.29
CA GLY A 571 -0.56 -52.06 -19.11
C GLY A 571 -1.50 -53.10 -18.52
N THR A 572 -2.80 -52.88 -18.67
CA THR A 572 -3.87 -53.69 -18.10
C THR A 572 -4.52 -54.56 -19.17
N LEU A 573 -4.53 -55.87 -18.95
CA LEU A 573 -5.31 -56.82 -19.76
C LEU A 573 -6.57 -57.22 -19.01
N VAL A 574 -7.73 -57.01 -19.63
CA VAL A 574 -9.04 -57.46 -19.16
C VAL A 574 -9.54 -58.57 -20.06
N ILE A 575 -9.55 -59.79 -19.54
CA ILE A 575 -10.08 -60.97 -20.22
C ILE A 575 -11.54 -61.15 -19.79
N HIS A 576 -12.45 -60.99 -20.74
CA HIS A 576 -13.83 -61.42 -20.60
C HIS A 576 -13.90 -62.94 -20.82
N LEU A 577 -14.28 -63.67 -19.77
CA LEU A 577 -14.41 -65.13 -19.83
C LEU A 577 -15.84 -65.52 -20.22
N GLU A 578 -15.94 -66.24 -21.33
CA GLU A 578 -17.17 -66.89 -21.79
C GLU A 578 -17.31 -68.27 -21.14
N ASP A 579 -18.55 -68.52 -20.69
CA ASP A 579 -19.00 -69.66 -19.88
C ASP A 579 -19.11 -70.94 -20.71
N TYR A 580 -18.50 -72.01 -20.21
CA TYR A 580 -18.52 -73.35 -20.80
C TYR A 580 -19.07 -74.35 -19.79
N ASN A 581 -19.95 -75.27 -20.23
CA ASN A 581 -20.62 -76.22 -19.33
C ASN A 581 -19.64 -77.24 -18.74
N ASP A 582 -19.06 -76.94 -17.59
CA ASP A 582 -18.02 -77.73 -16.93
C ASP A 582 -18.36 -78.07 -15.45
N ASN A 583 -19.28 -77.31 -14.82
CA ASN A 583 -19.83 -77.65 -13.51
C ASN A 583 -21.11 -78.47 -13.66
N ALA A 584 -21.23 -79.54 -12.86
CA ALA A 584 -22.45 -80.34 -12.82
C ALA A 584 -23.37 -79.87 -11.68
N PRO A 585 -24.69 -79.69 -11.91
CA PRO A 585 -25.60 -79.10 -10.96
C PRO A 585 -25.82 -79.98 -9.73
N TYR A 586 -26.11 -79.35 -8.59
CA TYR A 586 -26.42 -80.02 -7.33
C TYR A 586 -27.75 -79.57 -6.73
N VAL A 587 -28.37 -80.42 -5.89
CA VAL A 587 -29.62 -80.08 -5.21
C VAL A 587 -29.38 -79.23 -3.96
N HIS A 588 -30.15 -78.16 -3.81
CA HIS A 588 -30.22 -77.34 -2.61
C HIS A 588 -31.68 -77.14 -2.15
N PRO A 589 -32.01 -77.26 -0.85
CA PRO A 589 -31.12 -77.61 0.26
C PRO A 589 -30.79 -79.11 0.29
N SER A 590 -29.60 -79.46 0.78
CA SER A 590 -29.15 -80.85 0.95
C SER A 590 -29.85 -81.61 2.09
N VAL A 591 -30.58 -80.90 2.95
CA VAL A 591 -31.41 -81.47 4.02
C VAL A 591 -32.84 -80.95 3.86
N VAL A 592 -33.79 -81.87 3.75
CA VAL A 592 -35.22 -81.59 3.65
C VAL A 592 -35.99 -82.32 4.75
N ARG A 593 -37.13 -81.75 5.17
CA ARG A 593 -37.96 -82.31 6.24
C ARG A 593 -39.35 -82.61 5.69
N VAL A 594 -39.84 -83.82 5.90
CA VAL A 594 -41.13 -84.32 5.38
C VAL A 594 -41.95 -84.92 6.52
N CYS A 595 -43.27 -84.81 6.50
CA CYS A 595 -44.12 -85.46 7.49
C CYS A 595 -44.24 -86.97 7.23
N GLU A 596 -44.50 -87.76 8.27
CA GLU A 596 -44.68 -89.22 8.15
C GLU A 596 -45.94 -89.63 7.36
N ASP A 597 -46.94 -88.76 7.29
CA ASP A 597 -48.23 -88.99 6.63
C ASP A 597 -48.22 -88.59 5.14
N THR A 598 -49.05 -89.28 4.34
CA THR A 598 -49.14 -89.10 2.87
C THR A 598 -50.06 -87.96 2.42
N LYS A 599 -50.66 -87.22 3.35
CA LYS A 599 -51.43 -86.00 3.04
C LYS A 599 -50.53 -84.78 3.21
N ASP A 600 -50.32 -84.08 2.10
CA ASP A 600 -49.64 -82.78 1.99
C ASP A 600 -48.13 -82.76 2.32
N SER A 601 -47.49 -83.93 2.38
CA SER A 601 -46.03 -84.11 2.49
C SER A 601 -45.29 -83.78 1.18
N VAL A 602 -45.18 -82.48 0.88
CA VAL A 602 -44.49 -81.93 -0.30
C VAL A 602 -43.33 -81.04 0.14
N VAL A 603 -42.14 -81.25 -0.43
CA VAL A 603 -40.99 -80.34 -0.26
C VAL A 603 -40.45 -79.92 -1.61
N ILE A 604 -40.17 -78.63 -1.75
CA ILE A 604 -39.54 -78.05 -2.94
C ILE A 604 -38.02 -78.10 -2.76
N VAL A 605 -37.32 -78.59 -3.77
CA VAL A 605 -35.86 -78.51 -3.90
C VAL A 605 -35.49 -77.77 -5.18
N GLY A 606 -34.42 -76.99 -5.14
CA GLY A 606 -33.87 -76.28 -6.29
C GLY A 606 -32.60 -76.94 -6.80
N GLY A 607 -32.34 -76.83 -8.10
CA GLY A 607 -30.99 -76.98 -8.63
C GLY A 607 -30.15 -75.73 -8.31
N ARG A 608 -28.85 -75.95 -8.14
CA ARG A 608 -27.82 -74.92 -8.11
C ARG A 608 -26.70 -75.36 -9.01
N ASP A 609 -26.20 -74.40 -9.78
CA ASP A 609 -25.00 -74.53 -10.58
C ASP A 609 -24.07 -73.36 -10.30
N ARG A 610 -22.84 -73.45 -10.80
CA ARG A 610 -21.88 -72.34 -10.78
C ARG A 610 -21.81 -71.61 -12.12
N ASP A 611 -22.05 -72.35 -13.20
CA ASP A 611 -22.17 -71.86 -14.57
C ASP A 611 -23.31 -70.83 -14.69
N ILE A 612 -23.30 -70.00 -15.73
CA ILE A 612 -24.39 -69.08 -16.03
C ILE A 612 -25.38 -69.67 -17.04
N HIS A 613 -26.52 -68.99 -17.24
CA HIS A 613 -27.46 -69.37 -18.28
C HIS A 613 -26.83 -69.09 -19.66
N PRO A 614 -26.80 -70.05 -20.61
CA PRO A 614 -27.70 -71.21 -20.71
C PRO A 614 -27.16 -72.54 -20.17
N ASN A 615 -25.90 -72.60 -19.72
CA ASN A 615 -25.26 -73.85 -19.29
C ASN A 615 -25.91 -74.41 -18.02
N ALA A 616 -26.21 -73.55 -17.03
CA ALA A 616 -26.87 -73.95 -15.78
C ALA A 616 -28.34 -74.42 -15.91
N GLY A 617 -29.31 -73.53 -15.66
CA GLY A 617 -30.75 -73.86 -15.68
C GLY A 617 -31.40 -73.52 -17.02
N PRO A 618 -32.41 -74.29 -17.50
CA PRO A 618 -33.35 -75.11 -16.72
C PRO A 618 -32.91 -76.54 -16.34
N PHE A 619 -32.92 -76.83 -15.04
CA PHE A 619 -32.53 -78.15 -14.50
C PHE A 619 -33.59 -79.24 -14.72
N LYS A 620 -33.13 -80.47 -14.96
CA LYS A 620 -33.94 -81.70 -14.93
C LYS A 620 -33.58 -82.49 -13.67
N ILE A 621 -34.52 -82.58 -12.72
CA ILE A 621 -34.33 -83.30 -11.45
C ILE A 621 -35.15 -84.59 -11.48
N GLU A 622 -34.48 -85.73 -11.32
CA GLU A 622 -35.05 -87.08 -11.37
C GLU A 622 -34.60 -87.93 -10.17
N LEU A 623 -35.31 -89.04 -9.93
CA LEU A 623 -34.93 -90.02 -8.90
C LEU A 623 -33.69 -90.82 -9.34
N GLY A 624 -32.78 -91.08 -8.40
CA GLY A 624 -31.63 -91.96 -8.63
C GLY A 624 -32.05 -93.40 -8.90
N LYS A 625 -31.22 -94.13 -9.66
CA LYS A 625 -31.46 -95.53 -10.09
C LYS A 625 -31.29 -96.53 -8.93
N GLN A 626 -32.19 -96.49 -7.94
CA GLN A 626 -32.27 -97.47 -6.85
C GLN A 626 -33.60 -98.27 -6.89
N PRO A 627 -33.58 -99.59 -6.64
CA PRO A 627 -34.80 -100.41 -6.70
C PRO A 627 -35.85 -99.96 -5.67
N GLY A 628 -37.06 -99.68 -6.15
CA GLY A 628 -38.22 -99.37 -5.30
C GLY A 628 -38.36 -97.90 -4.88
N LEU A 629 -37.42 -97.01 -5.23
CA LEU A 629 -37.46 -95.59 -4.85
C LEU A 629 -38.76 -94.89 -5.33
N GLU A 630 -39.18 -95.20 -6.56
CA GLU A 630 -40.41 -94.71 -7.22
C GLU A 630 -41.72 -95.13 -6.53
N LYS A 631 -41.69 -96.17 -5.69
CA LYS A 631 -42.88 -96.59 -4.92
C LYS A 631 -43.11 -95.70 -3.70
N THR A 632 -42.06 -95.06 -3.20
CA THR A 632 -42.05 -94.29 -1.95
C THR A 632 -42.01 -92.78 -2.22
N TRP A 633 -41.28 -92.37 -3.25
CA TRP A 633 -41.04 -90.97 -3.59
C TRP A 633 -41.49 -90.68 -5.02
N LYS A 634 -42.03 -89.48 -5.24
CA LYS A 634 -42.29 -88.92 -6.57
C LYS A 634 -41.65 -87.56 -6.68
N VAL A 635 -40.84 -87.37 -7.72
CA VAL A 635 -40.31 -86.05 -8.11
C VAL A 635 -41.16 -85.52 -9.27
N SER A 636 -41.52 -84.24 -9.22
CA SER A 636 -42.20 -83.56 -10.33
C SER A 636 -41.69 -82.12 -10.45
N ARG A 637 -41.49 -81.65 -11.68
CA ARG A 637 -41.03 -80.30 -11.97
C ARG A 637 -42.07 -79.28 -11.49
N VAL A 638 -41.64 -78.25 -10.75
CA VAL A 638 -42.48 -77.11 -10.35
C VAL A 638 -42.28 -75.95 -11.32
N ASN A 639 -41.02 -75.64 -11.61
CA ASN A 639 -40.62 -74.62 -12.58
C ASN A 639 -39.26 -75.02 -13.21
N ASN A 640 -38.63 -74.10 -13.93
CA ASN A 640 -37.36 -74.36 -14.60
C ASN A 640 -36.17 -74.61 -13.66
N THR A 641 -36.24 -74.22 -12.39
CA THR A 641 -35.12 -74.36 -11.44
C THR A 641 -35.43 -75.23 -10.22
N HIS A 642 -36.70 -75.58 -10.01
CA HIS A 642 -37.16 -76.31 -8.83
C HIS A 642 -38.08 -77.48 -9.18
N ALA A 643 -37.95 -78.55 -8.39
CA ALA A 643 -38.83 -79.70 -8.40
C ALA A 643 -39.43 -79.92 -7.00
N GLN A 644 -40.63 -80.48 -6.95
CA GLN A 644 -41.27 -80.90 -5.71
C GLN A 644 -41.10 -82.41 -5.54
N ILE A 645 -40.74 -82.80 -4.32
CA ILE A 645 -40.61 -84.17 -3.85
C ILE A 645 -41.86 -84.45 -3.01
N MET A 646 -42.59 -85.50 -3.39
CA MET A 646 -43.81 -85.94 -2.72
C MET A 646 -43.60 -87.32 -2.12
N LEU A 647 -44.07 -87.51 -0.89
CA LEU A 647 -44.10 -88.82 -0.22
C LEU A 647 -45.36 -89.60 -0.62
N LEU A 648 -45.19 -90.77 -1.25
CA LEU A 648 -46.30 -91.61 -1.73
C LEU A 648 -46.79 -92.64 -0.70
N GLN A 649 -45.93 -93.04 0.25
CA GLN A 649 -46.23 -94.04 1.29
C GLN A 649 -45.77 -93.54 2.65
N SER A 650 -46.53 -93.83 3.70
CA SER A 650 -46.19 -93.39 5.05
C SER A 650 -44.87 -94.02 5.52
N MET A 651 -43.91 -93.18 5.92
CA MET A 651 -42.56 -93.61 6.29
C MET A 651 -42.34 -93.41 7.80
N LYS A 652 -41.58 -94.30 8.43
CA LYS A 652 -41.26 -94.18 9.85
C LYS A 652 -40.37 -92.95 10.10
N ARG A 653 -40.50 -92.33 11.27
CA ARG A 653 -39.61 -91.25 11.72
C ARG A 653 -38.14 -91.68 11.72
N ALA A 654 -37.37 -91.23 10.71
CA ALA A 654 -35.95 -91.52 10.55
C ALA A 654 -35.30 -90.51 9.58
N ASN A 655 -33.97 -90.58 9.45
CA ASN A 655 -33.25 -89.93 8.36
C ASN A 655 -33.11 -90.93 7.20
N TYR A 656 -33.58 -90.55 6.02
CA TYR A 656 -33.42 -91.31 4.78
C TYR A 656 -32.46 -90.56 3.83
N GLN A 657 -31.65 -91.29 3.08
CA GLN A 657 -30.90 -90.74 1.95
C GLN A 657 -31.75 -90.93 0.69
N LEU A 658 -31.99 -89.85 -0.04
CA LEU A 658 -32.71 -89.87 -1.31
C LEU A 658 -31.73 -89.42 -2.41
N PRO A 659 -31.21 -90.34 -3.24
CA PRO A 659 -30.41 -89.95 -4.39
C PRO A 659 -31.31 -89.28 -5.44
N LEU A 660 -30.90 -88.07 -5.83
CA LEU A 660 -31.50 -87.29 -6.90
C LEU A 660 -30.44 -87.03 -7.97
N VAL A 661 -30.78 -87.36 -9.21
CA VAL A 661 -29.97 -86.98 -10.37
C VAL A 661 -30.46 -85.61 -10.83
N VAL A 662 -29.55 -84.63 -10.87
CA VAL A 662 -29.80 -83.35 -11.53
C VAL A 662 -29.01 -83.32 -12.81
N THR A 663 -29.64 -82.85 -13.88
CA THR A 663 -29.01 -82.55 -15.17
C THR A 663 -29.25 -81.08 -15.48
N ASP A 664 -28.25 -80.41 -16.04
CA ASP A 664 -28.31 -79.02 -16.47
C ASP A 664 -29.01 -78.85 -17.84
N SER A 665 -28.86 -77.68 -18.45
CA SER A 665 -29.31 -77.38 -19.82
C SER A 665 -28.18 -77.12 -20.82
N GLY A 666 -26.92 -77.33 -20.42
CA GLY A 666 -25.74 -77.11 -21.25
C GLY A 666 -25.57 -78.14 -22.35
N LEU A 667 -24.55 -77.92 -23.20
CA LEU A 667 -24.25 -78.76 -24.36
C LEU A 667 -22.74 -79.09 -24.42
N PRO A 668 -22.32 -80.33 -24.11
CA PRO A 668 -23.14 -81.46 -23.66
C PRO A 668 -23.67 -81.25 -22.22
N PRO A 669 -24.84 -81.80 -21.89
CA PRO A 669 -25.40 -81.62 -20.55
C PRO A 669 -24.67 -82.49 -19.53
N LEU A 670 -24.27 -81.89 -18.40
CA LEU A 670 -23.67 -82.59 -17.28
C LEU A 670 -24.75 -83.02 -16.28
N SER A 671 -24.42 -84.05 -15.50
CA SER A 671 -25.35 -84.56 -14.49
C SER A 671 -24.62 -85.09 -13.27
N ASN A 672 -25.19 -84.84 -12.10
CA ASN A 672 -24.65 -85.25 -10.82
C ASN A 672 -25.71 -86.00 -10.00
N SER A 673 -25.30 -87.00 -9.23
CA SER A 673 -26.15 -87.78 -8.34
C SER A 673 -25.95 -87.32 -6.90
N THR A 674 -26.80 -86.40 -6.44
CA THR A 674 -26.73 -85.87 -5.08
C THR A 674 -27.64 -86.65 -4.13
N GLU A 675 -27.11 -87.13 -3.00
CA GLU A 675 -27.93 -87.71 -1.93
C GLU A 675 -28.42 -86.62 -0.99
N ILE A 676 -29.71 -86.29 -1.05
CA ILE A 676 -30.30 -85.38 -0.07
C ILE A 676 -30.76 -86.16 1.17
N LYS A 677 -30.57 -85.56 2.35
CA LYS A 677 -31.01 -86.12 3.62
C LYS A 677 -32.47 -85.73 3.86
N VAL A 678 -33.37 -86.70 3.71
CA VAL A 678 -34.79 -86.54 4.01
C VAL A 678 -35.07 -86.96 5.44
N GLN A 679 -35.29 -85.97 6.31
CA GLN A 679 -35.65 -86.19 7.70
C GLN A 679 -37.18 -86.33 7.81
N VAL A 680 -37.68 -87.55 8.02
CA VAL A 680 -39.10 -87.83 8.21
C VAL A 680 -39.48 -87.57 9.66
N CYS A 681 -40.47 -86.70 9.87
CA CYS A 681 -40.84 -86.15 11.17
C CYS A 681 -42.30 -86.41 11.50
N THR A 682 -42.61 -86.51 12.79
CA THR A 682 -43.99 -86.68 13.25
C THR A 682 -44.69 -85.32 13.24
N CYS A 683 -45.83 -85.20 12.57
CA CYS A 683 -46.52 -83.91 12.38
C CYS A 683 -47.88 -83.88 13.06
N LYS A 684 -48.09 -82.90 13.95
CA LYS A 684 -49.36 -82.72 14.69
C LYS A 684 -49.76 -81.25 14.67
N LYS A 685 -50.94 -80.93 14.12
CA LYS A 685 -51.53 -79.57 14.07
C LYS A 685 -50.51 -78.49 13.65
N ASN A 686 -49.92 -78.64 12.46
CA ASN A 686 -48.88 -77.76 11.90
C ASN A 686 -47.58 -77.58 12.72
N ARG A 687 -47.34 -78.40 13.76
CA ARG A 687 -46.00 -78.54 14.36
C ARG A 687 -45.35 -79.83 13.91
N MET A 688 -44.12 -79.71 13.42
CA MET A 688 -43.27 -80.78 12.93
C MET A 688 -42.20 -81.09 13.97
N ASP A 689 -42.18 -82.30 14.52
CA ASP A 689 -41.15 -82.73 15.47
C ASP A 689 -40.16 -83.71 14.82
N CYS A 690 -38.94 -83.23 14.61
CA CYS A 690 -37.84 -83.94 13.97
C CYS A 690 -36.76 -84.44 14.95
N SER A 691 -36.94 -84.25 16.26
CA SER A 691 -35.91 -84.56 17.27
C SER A 691 -35.67 -86.07 17.43
N SER A 692 -34.44 -86.52 17.18
CA SER A 692 -34.03 -87.93 17.35
C SER A 692 -33.71 -88.24 18.82
N ALA A 693 -34.75 -88.25 19.66
CA ALA A 693 -34.62 -88.42 21.11
C ALA A 693 -34.86 -89.87 21.58
N VAL A 694 -33.85 -90.73 21.43
CA VAL A 694 -33.66 -91.91 22.30
C VAL A 694 -32.15 -91.98 22.63
N TYR A 695 -31.81 -92.08 23.92
CA TYR A 695 -30.43 -92.01 24.47
C TYR A 695 -29.73 -90.64 24.43
N CYS A 696 -30.25 -89.66 25.17
CA CYS A 696 -29.41 -88.62 25.78
C CYS A 696 -29.96 -88.08 27.12
N TYR A 697 -30.57 -88.96 27.93
CA TYR A 697 -31.21 -88.60 29.22
C TYR A 697 -30.69 -89.41 30.42
N LEU A 698 -29.54 -90.08 30.27
CA LEU A 698 -28.94 -90.95 31.30
C LEU A 698 -27.46 -90.66 31.61
N TYR A 699 -26.81 -89.75 30.88
CA TYR A 699 -25.45 -89.26 31.21
C TYR A 699 -25.45 -87.94 32.01
N LEU A 700 -26.57 -87.21 32.01
CA LEU A 700 -26.73 -85.91 32.67
C LEU A 700 -26.94 -86.00 34.20
N LEU A 701 -27.04 -87.21 34.75
CA LEU A 701 -27.19 -87.45 36.20
C LEU A 701 -25.91 -87.94 36.90
N TYR A 702 -24.85 -88.28 36.16
CA TYR A 702 -23.59 -88.78 36.74
C TYR A 702 -22.47 -87.72 36.86
N ALA A 703 -22.61 -86.57 36.21
CA ALA A 703 -21.62 -85.48 36.25
C ALA A 703 -21.88 -84.41 37.33
N LEU A 704 -22.99 -84.52 38.08
CA LEU A 704 -23.35 -83.60 39.18
C LEU A 704 -22.85 -84.03 40.57
N TYR A 705 -22.00 -85.07 40.64
CA TYR A 705 -21.37 -85.55 41.89
C TYR A 705 -19.83 -85.63 41.81
N ALA A 706 -19.22 -84.87 40.89
CA ALA A 706 -17.77 -84.75 40.73
C ALA A 706 -17.29 -83.28 40.75
N TYR A 707 -17.90 -82.45 41.59
CA TYR A 707 -17.32 -81.16 42.00
C TYR A 707 -16.41 -81.38 43.22
N ALA A 708 -15.16 -81.74 42.95
CA ALA A 708 -14.06 -81.67 43.91
C ALA A 708 -12.75 -81.40 43.16
N CYS A 709 -12.18 -80.20 43.35
CA CYS A 709 -10.89 -79.74 42.83
C CYS A 709 -10.70 -79.75 41.29
N CYS A 710 -11.17 -78.69 40.63
CA CYS A 710 -10.28 -77.69 40.01
C CYS A 710 -11.10 -76.58 39.34
N ASP A 711 -10.94 -75.34 39.81
CA ASP A 711 -11.58 -74.18 39.21
C ASP A 711 -10.88 -73.75 37.91
N CYS A 712 -11.69 -73.55 36.87
CA CYS A 712 -11.37 -72.81 35.65
C CYS A 712 -12.61 -71.99 35.28
N HIS A 713 -12.50 -70.66 35.16
CA HIS A 713 -13.37 -69.81 34.32
C HIS A 713 -12.90 -68.34 34.32
N PRO A 714 -13.36 -67.48 33.38
CA PRO A 714 -14.31 -67.74 32.28
C PRO A 714 -13.83 -67.31 30.89
N LEU A 715 -14.35 -67.97 29.83
CA LEU A 715 -14.43 -67.38 28.49
C LEU A 715 -15.42 -68.14 27.58
N ILE A 716 -16.73 -67.91 27.71
CA ILE A 716 -17.73 -68.31 26.70
C ILE A 716 -18.88 -67.27 26.65
N LEU A 717 -19.46 -67.14 25.45
CA LEU A 717 -20.78 -66.59 25.08
C LEU A 717 -20.77 -65.16 24.50
N ALA A 718 -21.50 -64.85 23.42
CA ALA A 718 -22.11 -65.72 22.41
C ALA A 718 -22.53 -64.92 21.15
N THR A 719 -22.55 -65.61 20.00
CA THR A 719 -23.53 -65.49 18.89
C THR A 719 -24.06 -64.12 18.47
N LEU A 720 -23.87 -63.81 17.18
CA LEU A 720 -24.75 -62.91 16.43
C LEU A 720 -25.22 -63.62 15.14
N ALA A 721 -26.52 -63.80 14.99
CA ALA A 721 -27.15 -64.46 13.84
C ALA A 721 -28.04 -63.47 13.07
N ILE A 722 -27.38 -62.76 12.14
CA ILE A 722 -27.82 -62.31 10.81
C ILE A 722 -29.32 -62.05 10.58
N SER A 723 -29.64 -60.81 10.17
CA SER A 723 -30.48 -60.56 8.98
C SER A 723 -30.12 -59.22 8.31
N HIS A 724 -29.63 -59.30 7.06
CA HIS A 724 -29.78 -58.40 5.89
C HIS A 724 -30.32 -56.94 6.08
N THR A 725 -29.85 -55.89 5.37
CA THR A 725 -29.25 -55.79 4.01
C THR A 725 -28.39 -54.54 3.78
N ALA A 726 -27.43 -54.68 2.83
CA ALA A 726 -27.00 -53.72 1.79
C ALA A 726 -26.11 -52.48 2.11
N ALA A 727 -25.00 -52.41 1.33
CA ALA A 727 -24.15 -51.27 0.97
C ALA A 727 -23.51 -50.43 2.11
N GLY A 728 -22.26 -49.98 2.01
CA GLY A 728 -21.25 -50.09 0.95
C GLY A 728 -20.09 -49.12 1.26
N HIS A 729 -18.89 -49.40 0.73
CA HIS A 729 -17.61 -48.72 1.03
C HIS A 729 -16.99 -49.01 2.40
N GLN A 730 -15.84 -49.68 2.37
CA GLN A 730 -14.80 -49.49 3.36
C GLN A 730 -13.44 -49.41 2.66
N CYS A 731 -12.61 -48.47 3.09
CA CYS A 731 -11.26 -48.28 2.59
C CYS A 731 -10.33 -49.37 3.15
N THR A 732 -9.31 -49.77 2.39
CA THR A 732 -8.04 -50.24 2.96
C THR A 732 -6.88 -49.72 2.13
N VAL A 733 -6.08 -48.83 2.73
CA VAL A 733 -4.72 -48.54 2.26
C VAL A 733 -3.77 -49.60 2.82
N VAL A 734 -2.83 -49.97 1.97
CA VAL A 734 -1.80 -51.01 2.08
C VAL A 734 -0.99 -50.96 3.38
N GLY A 735 -0.61 -52.15 3.87
CA GLY A 735 0.39 -52.36 4.91
C GLY A 735 0.91 -53.80 4.92
N GLN A 736 1.57 -54.24 3.84
CA GLN A 736 2.11 -55.60 3.74
C GLN A 736 3.43 -55.77 4.51
N TYR A 737 3.58 -56.92 5.16
CA TYR A 737 4.87 -57.47 5.56
C TYR A 737 5.12 -58.73 4.72
N ASN A 738 6.32 -58.86 4.13
CA ASN A 738 6.64 -59.90 3.16
C ASN A 738 7.91 -60.67 3.61
N PRO A 739 7.91 -62.01 3.72
CA PRO A 739 9.05 -62.75 4.27
C PRO A 739 9.98 -63.36 3.20
N GLY A 740 11.29 -63.25 3.46
CA GLY A 740 12.22 -64.36 3.24
C GLY A 740 13.18 -64.31 2.05
N ARG A 741 14.46 -64.03 2.34
CA ARG A 741 15.56 -64.88 1.87
C ARG A 741 16.83 -64.75 2.73
N GLU A 742 17.51 -65.88 2.90
CA GLU A 742 18.75 -66.01 3.66
C GLU A 742 19.96 -65.50 2.87
N ARG A 743 20.97 -64.93 3.57
CA ARG A 743 22.34 -65.53 3.63
C ARG A 743 23.30 -64.74 4.53
N LEU A 744 24.06 -65.50 5.32
CA LEU A 744 25.47 -65.29 5.70
C LEU A 744 25.94 -63.85 6.05
N ALA A 745 26.16 -63.56 7.34
CA ALA A 745 27.52 -63.52 7.93
C ALA A 745 27.55 -62.94 9.37
N THR A 746 27.88 -63.81 10.32
CA THR A 746 28.90 -63.67 11.38
C THR A 746 29.21 -62.30 12.07
N LEU A 747 29.34 -62.40 13.40
CA LEU A 747 30.17 -61.63 14.37
C LEU A 747 29.52 -60.56 15.28
N LEU A 748 29.71 -60.85 16.58
CA LEU A 748 29.95 -59.96 17.72
C LEU A 748 28.79 -59.14 18.30
N ALA A 749 28.26 -59.69 19.39
CA ALA A 749 27.69 -58.91 20.48
C ALA A 749 28.80 -58.13 21.21
N THR A 750 28.50 -56.88 21.57
CA THR A 750 28.99 -56.24 22.82
C THR A 750 27.80 -55.55 23.48
N ALA A 751 27.85 -55.39 24.80
CA ALA A 751 26.72 -54.98 25.63
C ALA A 751 26.99 -53.64 26.35
N GLY A 752 25.93 -53.02 26.84
CA GLY A 752 25.93 -51.85 27.72
C GLY A 752 25.24 -50.61 27.11
N ASP A 753 24.61 -49.73 27.89
CA ASP A 753 24.19 -49.88 29.29
C ASP A 753 23.17 -48.78 29.69
N THR A 754 22.30 -49.07 30.66
CA THR A 754 21.58 -48.13 31.58
C THR A 754 20.85 -46.83 31.12
N GLY A 755 19.68 -46.57 31.73
CA GLY A 755 19.12 -45.21 31.93
C GLY A 755 17.69 -44.98 31.38
N SER A 756 16.60 -45.32 32.07
CA SER A 756 15.94 -44.64 33.22
C SER A 756 14.82 -43.64 32.84
N CYS A 757 13.57 -43.95 33.21
CA CYS A 757 12.40 -43.05 33.16
C CYS A 757 12.45 -41.96 34.27
N PRO A 758 11.64 -40.87 34.21
CA PRO A 758 10.27 -40.98 34.76
C PRO A 758 9.16 -40.10 34.13
N VAL A 759 7.93 -40.65 34.18
CA VAL A 759 6.62 -40.05 34.57
C VAL A 759 6.40 -38.52 34.45
N GLY A 760 5.29 -38.13 33.79
CA GLY A 760 4.70 -36.78 33.86
C GLY A 760 3.27 -36.76 34.42
N SER A 761 2.82 -35.59 34.92
CA SER A 761 1.43 -35.38 35.39
C SER A 761 0.97 -33.91 35.43
N ILE A 762 -0.15 -33.60 34.74
CA ILE A 762 -1.26 -32.69 35.13
C ILE A 762 -0.96 -31.18 35.29
N PRO A 763 -1.70 -30.29 34.58
CA PRO A 763 -2.73 -29.43 35.24
C PRO A 763 -4.14 -29.52 34.63
N ARG A 764 -5.15 -28.83 35.22
CA ARG A 764 -6.59 -28.92 34.87
C ARG A 764 -7.36 -27.61 35.18
N ARG A 765 -8.47 -27.35 34.47
CA ARG A 765 -9.56 -26.32 34.69
C ARG A 765 -9.26 -24.89 34.19
N GLN A 766 -10.23 -23.98 33.90
CA GLN A 766 -11.72 -23.96 34.08
C GLN A 766 -12.43 -23.04 33.04
N ALA A 767 -13.76 -22.81 33.10
CA ALA A 767 -14.78 -23.52 32.29
C ALA A 767 -16.14 -22.76 32.18
N GLN A 768 -16.77 -22.69 30.99
CA GLN A 768 -18.15 -22.16 30.71
C GLN A 768 -18.80 -23.00 29.58
N TRP A 769 -19.84 -23.82 29.82
CA TRP A 769 -21.30 -23.56 30.00
C TRP A 769 -22.05 -23.21 28.69
N CYS A 770 -22.70 -24.20 28.03
CA CYS A 770 -24.17 -24.46 28.01
C CYS A 770 -24.87 -23.77 26.80
N THR A 771 -25.81 -24.32 26.00
CA THR A 771 -26.84 -25.39 26.17
C THR A 771 -27.26 -26.07 24.83
N GLY A 772 -27.60 -27.37 24.84
CA GLY A 772 -28.79 -27.94 24.14
C GLY A 772 -28.78 -28.30 22.63
N HIS A 773 -29.84 -28.93 22.05
CA HIS A 773 -30.87 -29.81 22.65
C HIS A 773 -31.61 -30.72 21.61
N LEU A 774 -31.53 -32.06 21.78
CA LEU A 774 -32.42 -33.18 21.38
C LEU A 774 -33.28 -33.23 20.06
N LEU A 775 -33.10 -34.34 19.32
CA LEU A 775 -34.08 -35.36 18.84
C LEU A 775 -35.53 -35.00 18.39
N ALA A 776 -35.88 -35.33 17.13
CA ALA A 776 -37.11 -36.00 16.67
C ALA A 776 -36.96 -36.42 15.18
N LEU A 777 -37.01 -37.71 14.80
CA LEU A 777 -38.19 -38.51 14.40
C LEU A 777 -38.96 -38.03 13.14
N SER A 778 -39.11 -38.94 12.17
CA SER A 778 -39.93 -38.80 10.95
C SER A 778 -41.42 -39.07 11.21
N PRO A 779 -42.31 -38.78 10.24
CA PRO A 779 -42.73 -39.85 9.33
C PRO A 779 -43.00 -39.42 7.87
N CYS A 780 -43.14 -40.42 6.98
CA CYS A 780 -43.52 -40.23 5.58
C CYS A 780 -45.02 -39.89 5.41
N LEU A 781 -45.38 -39.15 4.36
CA LEU A 781 -46.56 -39.44 3.51
C LEU A 781 -46.54 -38.68 2.17
N GLN A 782 -47.39 -39.12 1.24
CA GLN A 782 -47.42 -38.81 -0.19
C GLN A 782 -47.92 -37.40 -0.54
N GLY A 783 -47.57 -36.92 -1.74
CA GLY A 783 -48.58 -36.29 -2.62
C GLY A 783 -48.18 -35.05 -3.44
N CYS A 784 -48.34 -35.16 -4.77
CA CYS A 784 -48.78 -34.10 -5.70
C CYS A 784 -47.94 -32.82 -5.91
N SER A 785 -47.23 -32.81 -7.05
CA SER A 785 -47.36 -31.86 -8.17
C SER A 785 -47.50 -30.33 -7.97
N ASN A 786 -46.71 -29.62 -8.80
CA ASN A 786 -46.90 -28.28 -9.40
C ASN A 786 -46.24 -27.04 -8.76
N VAL A 787 -45.32 -26.48 -9.56
CA VAL A 787 -45.21 -25.07 -9.97
C VAL A 787 -45.06 -24.00 -8.88
N SER A 788 -43.82 -23.51 -8.71
CA SER A 788 -43.42 -22.16 -9.19
C SER A 788 -41.91 -22.07 -9.32
#